data_AF-A0A812YJ96-F1
#
_entry.id   AF-A0A812YJ96-F1
#
_cell.length_a   1.000
_cell.length_b   1.000
_cell.length_c   1.000
_cell.angle_alpha   90.00
_cell.angle_beta   90.00
_cell.angle_gamma   90.00
#
_symmetry.space_group_name_H-M   'P 1'
#
loop_
_entity.id
_entity.type
_entity.pdbx_description
1 polymer ?
#
loop_
_entity_poly.entity_id
_entity_poly.type
_entity_poly.pdbx_seq_one_letter_code
_entity_poly.pdbx_strand_id
1 'polypeptide(L)'
;MKKKSKKIFIKKNSKPGKSGGPVIKKKPGAGPTTLKDAVEGIKKSSMDKDNMWDDQSAEEDNGAGSSTDSKRDKGKAEKFTKMRLAGSLPPYVVDLYDNAANQKESPRQFRTEIINTLFKRNPKTGRYSLIDDQPLFTEAKRVWEKKFGTDGKESYTKLVMRGLFFGNSESAGEVTEFKSKDGTCFYSFRKMTAGVETGQESSLGYTKQAKGTQQQADMLEAMFDKLDWSMPYKGTDGLVVEPGKKLPKPMAAFLEKAVATQIRLGGETMLPQESSDVYDKLKKAYVESQKMLGECRHILAWKEMPDSQPVSKDNFDKFMTFVAKQTLAHHELLANGKAVVKEERKDSEVVFGKDYEQLELMQDIHSTLQEHGEEPTSSTSQCLRDITQLASIGSYGKFSNKCYSDLMRRVEPNIAVAETYKTKLHFANPAGEHTQEVLLPHELFASMFEHENEAFFRNVASDEGTRTKFWDRMRSHSHPAWENHPLLHRNIKKAIPISVHGDEVPIAGIGKQWSKKLVNVSWASLLGKTETKSTQFWSMGLVEKTDVKNGPYATMRNLWKILAWSFTALWSGLWPLTDHKGNRLGLHGEERCGDQMPGMLGLDEVMNEGSPEDNLVQIDEPFNHVRTKNRKLTETKGQTSMEDEVWAFVGEDLQQKVQRLASMSLKGNVGPYAVNKMLRRYRLALSMIWRDQRTNA
;
A
#
# COMPACT_ATOMS: atom_id res chain seq x y z
N MET A 1 55.19 13.32 18.15
CA MET A 1 54.71 11.95 17.83
C MET A 1 53.89 11.97 16.53
N LYS A 2 53.94 10.85 15.80
CA LYS A 2 53.71 10.67 14.35
C LYS A 2 52.32 11.09 13.84
N LYS A 3 52.27 11.94 12.79
CA LYS A 3 51.11 12.08 11.87
C LYS A 3 51.27 11.07 10.72
N LYS A 4 50.29 10.17 10.55
CA LYS A 4 50.21 9.24 9.42
C LYS A 4 49.45 9.88 8.25
N SER A 5 50.15 10.13 7.15
CA SER A 5 49.60 10.54 5.86
C SER A 5 49.22 9.32 5.01
N LYS A 6 47.95 9.23 4.57
CA LYS A 6 47.45 8.20 3.63
C LYS A 6 47.82 8.58 2.19
N LYS A 7 48.50 7.66 1.49
CA LYS A 7 48.81 7.73 0.05
C LYS A 7 47.56 7.45 -0.79
N ILE A 8 47.31 8.32 -1.77
CA ILE A 8 46.38 8.12 -2.89
C ILE A 8 47.16 7.46 -4.03
N PHE A 9 46.67 6.35 -4.56
CA PHE A 9 47.27 5.64 -5.69
C PHE A 9 46.60 6.12 -7.00
N ILE A 10 47.35 6.88 -7.79
CA ILE A 10 47.00 7.22 -9.18
C ILE A 10 47.66 6.19 -10.08
N LYS A 11 46.87 5.46 -10.88
CA LYS A 11 47.39 4.57 -11.94
C LYS A 11 46.97 5.12 -13.30
N LYS A 12 47.90 5.83 -13.95
CA LYS A 12 47.89 6.05 -15.40
C LYS A 12 48.41 4.77 -16.08
N ASN A 13 47.81 4.38 -17.20
CA ASN A 13 48.55 3.89 -18.37
C ASN A 13 47.64 3.88 -19.61
N SER A 14 48.03 4.71 -20.56
CA SER A 14 47.57 4.76 -21.95
C SER A 14 48.68 4.19 -22.84
N LYS A 15 48.38 3.25 -23.74
CA LYS A 15 49.14 3.04 -24.99
C LYS A 15 48.25 2.43 -26.09
N PRO A 16 48.60 2.62 -27.37
CA PRO A 16 47.68 2.64 -28.52
C PRO A 16 47.63 1.31 -29.28
N GLY A 17 46.49 1.01 -29.93
CA GLY A 17 46.27 -0.21 -30.71
C GLY A 17 45.73 0.09 -32.11
N LYS A 18 46.35 -0.52 -33.11
CA LYS A 18 46.27 -0.24 -34.55
C LYS A 18 44.97 -0.73 -35.22
N SER A 19 44.62 -0.05 -36.30
CA SER A 19 43.67 -0.40 -37.35
C SER A 19 44.10 -1.64 -38.15
N GLY A 20 43.18 -2.57 -38.39
CA GLY A 20 43.30 -3.66 -39.35
C GLY A 20 42.01 -4.46 -39.44
N GLY A 21 41.18 -4.17 -40.45
CA GLY A 21 39.94 -4.91 -40.72
C GLY A 21 40.19 -6.16 -41.58
N PRO A 22 39.40 -7.23 -41.42
CA PRO A 22 39.41 -8.34 -42.36
C PRO A 22 38.30 -8.21 -43.40
N VAL A 23 38.71 -8.26 -44.66
CA VAL A 23 37.88 -8.46 -45.85
C VAL A 23 37.38 -9.91 -45.87
N ILE A 24 36.05 -10.13 -45.92
CA ILE A 24 35.47 -11.46 -46.17
C ILE A 24 34.71 -11.43 -47.50
N LYS A 25 35.12 -12.35 -48.37
CA LYS A 25 34.69 -12.55 -49.75
C LYS A 25 33.26 -13.13 -49.82
N LYS A 26 32.46 -12.61 -50.75
CA LYS A 26 31.19 -13.19 -51.22
C LYS A 26 31.43 -14.51 -51.97
N LYS A 27 30.54 -15.50 -51.77
CA LYS A 27 30.29 -16.63 -52.69
C LYS A 27 28.78 -16.95 -52.74
N PRO A 28 28.30 -17.60 -53.82
CA PRO A 28 26.99 -17.35 -54.42
C PRO A 28 25.86 -18.22 -53.86
N GLY A 29 24.64 -17.80 -54.18
CA GLY A 29 23.40 -18.36 -53.67
C GLY A 29 23.03 -19.75 -54.22
N ALA A 30 22.25 -20.46 -53.41
CA ALA A 30 21.46 -21.61 -53.80
C ALA A 30 19.98 -21.31 -53.46
N GLY A 31 19.09 -21.70 -54.37
CA GLY A 31 17.66 -21.39 -54.38
C GLY A 31 16.83 -22.11 -53.30
N PRO A 32 15.49 -21.92 -53.34
CA PRO A 32 14.62 -22.21 -52.20
C PRO A 32 14.20 -23.67 -52.17
N THR A 33 14.58 -24.39 -51.13
CA THR A 33 13.99 -25.69 -50.77
C THR A 33 12.85 -25.47 -49.77
N THR A 34 11.70 -26.06 -50.08
CA THR A 34 10.44 -25.92 -49.35
C THR A 34 10.45 -26.65 -48.00
N LEU A 35 9.72 -26.09 -47.03
CA LEU A 35 9.58 -26.55 -45.64
C LEU A 35 9.10 -28.01 -45.45
N LYS A 36 8.65 -28.71 -46.51
CA LYS A 36 8.21 -30.10 -46.42
C LYS A 36 9.38 -31.10 -46.38
N ASP A 37 10.51 -30.80 -47.00
CA ASP A 37 11.66 -31.73 -47.05
C ASP A 37 12.50 -31.71 -45.77
N ALA A 38 12.39 -30.64 -44.97
CA ALA A 38 13.09 -30.52 -43.68
C ALA A 38 12.39 -31.30 -42.54
N VAL A 39 11.11 -31.65 -42.69
CA VAL A 39 10.31 -32.33 -41.64
C VAL A 39 10.40 -33.85 -41.77
N GLU A 40 10.67 -34.41 -42.95
CA GLU A 40 10.85 -35.86 -43.14
C GLU A 40 12.27 -36.35 -42.82
N GLY A 41 13.28 -35.48 -42.89
CA GLY A 41 14.68 -35.83 -42.57
C GLY A 41 14.98 -36.05 -41.08
N ILE A 42 14.14 -35.53 -40.17
CA ILE A 42 14.38 -35.61 -38.71
C ILE A 42 13.77 -36.87 -38.08
N LYS A 43 12.88 -37.59 -38.78
CA LYS A 43 12.20 -38.78 -38.24
C LYS A 43 12.89 -40.13 -38.53
N LYS A 44 14.02 -40.15 -39.25
CA LYS A 44 14.62 -41.41 -39.72
C LYS A 44 16.08 -41.69 -39.32
N SER A 45 16.70 -40.89 -38.45
CA SER A 45 18.07 -41.15 -37.97
C SER A 45 18.19 -41.10 -36.45
N SER A 46 17.67 -42.11 -35.75
CA SER A 46 18.22 -42.55 -34.45
C SER A 46 17.56 -43.87 -34.04
N MET A 47 18.08 -44.97 -34.55
CA MET A 47 17.89 -46.28 -33.92
C MET A 47 19.22 -47.04 -33.97
N ASP A 48 20.27 -46.43 -33.43
CA ASP A 48 21.46 -47.16 -32.99
C ASP A 48 21.12 -47.81 -31.65
N LYS A 49 21.05 -49.14 -31.68
CA LYS A 49 20.70 -50.00 -30.54
C LYS A 49 21.88 -50.34 -29.63
N ASP A 50 23.04 -49.72 -29.83
CA ASP A 50 24.30 -50.23 -29.26
C ASP A 50 24.88 -49.42 -28.09
N ASN A 51 24.12 -48.50 -27.49
CA ASN A 51 24.48 -47.90 -26.19
C ASN A 51 23.53 -48.35 -25.08
N MET A 52 23.35 -49.67 -24.97
CA MET A 52 22.72 -50.30 -23.82
C MET A 52 23.70 -50.20 -22.65
N TRP A 53 23.26 -49.57 -21.55
CA TRP A 53 24.05 -49.31 -20.35
C TRP A 53 24.65 -50.59 -19.78
N ASP A 54 25.91 -50.85 -20.09
CA ASP A 54 26.75 -51.81 -19.39
C ASP A 54 27.23 -51.14 -18.10
N ASP A 55 26.47 -51.35 -17.03
CA ASP A 55 26.80 -50.99 -15.64
C ASP A 55 27.90 -51.94 -15.11
N GLN A 56 29.03 -51.98 -15.83
CA GLN A 56 30.29 -52.59 -15.41
C GLN A 56 31.22 -51.48 -14.92
N SER A 57 30.97 -50.98 -13.71
CA SER A 57 32.00 -50.25 -12.98
C SER A 57 31.94 -50.59 -11.51
N ALA A 58 33.08 -51.09 -11.02
CA ALA A 58 33.47 -51.38 -9.63
C ALA A 58 32.90 -52.69 -9.02
N GLU A 59 33.43 -53.82 -9.48
CA GLU A 59 33.78 -54.91 -8.56
C GLU A 59 35.11 -54.54 -7.89
N GLU A 60 35.05 -54.27 -6.59
CA GLU A 60 36.02 -54.65 -5.55
C GLU A 60 35.67 -53.87 -4.28
N ASP A 61 34.70 -54.39 -3.51
CA ASP A 61 34.63 -54.07 -2.09
C ASP A 61 34.29 -55.36 -1.32
N ASN A 62 35.35 -56.00 -0.81
CA ASN A 62 35.28 -57.16 0.06
C ASN A 62 34.93 -56.71 1.48
N GLY A 63 33.66 -56.37 1.70
CA GLY A 63 33.09 -56.10 3.02
C GLY A 63 32.19 -57.25 3.48
N ALA A 64 32.75 -58.21 4.21
CA ALA A 64 31.98 -59.26 4.87
C ALA A 64 31.16 -58.68 6.03
N GLY A 65 29.92 -58.27 5.74
CA GLY A 65 28.96 -57.78 6.73
C GLY A 65 27.53 -58.12 6.30
N SER A 66 26.95 -59.11 6.96
CA SER A 66 25.56 -59.59 6.83
C SER A 66 24.54 -58.44 6.74
N SER A 67 24.10 -58.11 5.53
CA SER A 67 22.84 -57.40 5.31
C SER A 67 22.11 -58.02 4.11
N THR A 68 20.79 -58.13 4.22
CA THR A 68 19.91 -58.72 3.21
C THR A 68 19.91 -57.86 1.96
N ASP A 69 20.89 -58.06 1.09
CA ASP A 69 21.05 -57.29 -0.13
C ASP A 69 19.92 -57.67 -1.11
N SER A 70 18.88 -56.83 -1.13
CA SER A 70 17.72 -57.06 -1.97
C SER A 70 18.12 -56.94 -3.45
N LYS A 71 18.23 -58.07 -4.13
CA LYS A 71 18.55 -58.11 -5.57
C LYS A 71 17.50 -57.31 -6.35
N ARG A 72 17.95 -56.48 -7.30
CA ARG A 72 17.06 -55.67 -8.15
C ARG A 72 16.14 -56.58 -8.97
N ASP A 73 14.83 -56.39 -8.87
CA ASP A 73 13.86 -57.13 -9.68
C ASP A 73 13.98 -56.70 -11.14
N LYS A 74 14.39 -57.64 -12.00
CA LYS A 74 14.65 -57.39 -13.43
C LYS A 74 13.42 -56.86 -14.16
N GLY A 75 12.23 -57.39 -13.86
CA GLY A 75 10.99 -56.96 -14.53
C GLY A 75 10.57 -55.56 -14.12
N LYS A 76 10.76 -55.18 -12.85
CA LYS A 76 10.54 -53.80 -12.38
C LYS A 76 11.56 -52.83 -13.00
N ALA A 77 12.81 -53.24 -13.13
CA ALA A 77 13.86 -52.42 -13.74
C ALA A 77 13.58 -52.14 -15.22
N GLU A 78 13.21 -53.15 -16.00
CA GLU A 78 12.82 -52.99 -17.41
C GLU A 78 11.61 -52.06 -17.56
N LYS A 79 10.61 -52.20 -16.68
CA LYS A 79 9.42 -51.33 -16.66
C LYS A 79 9.78 -49.88 -16.32
N PHE A 80 10.66 -49.67 -15.33
CA PHE A 80 11.17 -48.35 -14.97
C PHE A 80 11.86 -47.67 -16.16
N THR A 81 12.80 -48.36 -16.80
CA THR A 81 13.53 -47.85 -17.97
C THR A 81 12.58 -47.47 -19.10
N LYS A 82 11.58 -48.32 -19.39
CA LYS A 82 10.57 -48.04 -20.41
C LYS A 82 9.71 -46.81 -20.09
N MET A 83 9.26 -46.65 -18.85
CA MET A 83 8.47 -45.48 -18.43
C MET A 83 9.31 -44.19 -18.38
N ARG A 84 10.58 -44.29 -17.98
CA ARG A 84 11.53 -43.18 -18.00
C ARG A 84 11.78 -42.69 -19.41
N LEU A 85 12.07 -43.59 -20.36
CA LEU A 85 12.26 -43.26 -21.78
C LEU A 85 10.99 -42.67 -22.41
N ALA A 86 9.81 -43.13 -21.98
CA ALA A 86 8.54 -42.58 -22.43
C ALA A 86 8.16 -41.22 -21.79
N GLY A 87 8.93 -40.72 -20.81
CA GLY A 87 8.60 -39.51 -20.05
C GLY A 87 7.35 -39.63 -19.19
N SER A 88 6.89 -40.85 -18.89
CA SER A 88 5.64 -41.11 -18.16
C SER A 88 5.83 -41.28 -16.65
N LEU A 89 7.06 -41.16 -16.14
CA LEU A 89 7.34 -41.17 -14.70
C LEU A 89 7.12 -39.78 -14.10
N PRO A 90 6.58 -39.68 -12.87
CA PRO A 90 6.49 -38.40 -12.18
C PRO A 90 7.88 -37.75 -12.02
N PRO A 91 8.03 -36.44 -12.27
CA PRO A 91 9.33 -35.76 -12.23
C PRO A 91 10.09 -35.92 -10.91
N TYR A 92 9.39 -35.95 -9.77
CA TYR A 92 9.99 -36.12 -8.45
C TYR A 92 10.58 -37.52 -8.23
N VAL A 93 10.05 -38.55 -8.90
CA VAL A 93 10.62 -39.92 -8.85
C VAL A 93 11.90 -40.00 -9.66
N VAL A 94 11.96 -39.31 -10.80
CA VAL A 94 13.18 -39.24 -11.63
C VAL A 94 14.27 -38.48 -10.88
N ASP A 95 13.93 -37.36 -10.25
CA ASP A 95 14.86 -36.58 -9.43
C ASP A 95 15.40 -37.38 -8.22
N LEU A 96 14.51 -38.11 -7.52
CA LEU A 96 14.90 -39.01 -6.43
C LEU A 96 15.88 -40.09 -6.91
N TYR A 97 15.67 -40.65 -8.10
CA TYR A 97 16.52 -41.71 -8.66
C TYR A 97 17.88 -41.20 -9.16
N ASP A 98 17.90 -40.05 -9.85
CA ASP A 98 19.10 -39.52 -10.50
C ASP A 98 19.96 -38.69 -9.55
N ASN A 99 19.34 -37.85 -8.71
CA ASN A 99 20.05 -36.87 -7.89
C ASN A 99 20.16 -37.31 -6.44
N ALA A 100 19.03 -37.66 -5.78
CA ALA A 100 19.06 -38.00 -4.36
C ALA A 100 19.78 -39.33 -4.08
N ALA A 101 19.73 -40.28 -5.02
CA ALA A 101 20.46 -41.54 -4.88
C ALA A 101 21.98 -41.36 -4.83
N ASN A 102 22.54 -40.38 -5.55
CA ASN A 102 23.99 -40.12 -5.54
C ASN A 102 24.48 -39.52 -4.21
N GLN A 103 23.57 -39.04 -3.36
CA GLN A 103 23.90 -38.49 -2.05
C GLN A 103 23.87 -39.55 -0.93
N LYS A 104 23.43 -40.77 -1.22
CA LYS A 104 23.42 -41.90 -0.26
C LYS A 104 24.76 -42.62 -0.27
N GLU A 105 25.11 -43.26 0.85
CA GLU A 105 26.36 -44.04 0.99
C GLU A 105 26.49 -45.14 -0.07
N SER A 106 25.38 -45.78 -0.44
CA SER A 106 25.31 -46.76 -1.54
C SER A 106 24.24 -46.37 -2.57
N PRO A 107 24.62 -45.59 -3.61
CA PRO A 107 23.68 -45.15 -4.64
C PRO A 107 23.01 -46.32 -5.38
N ARG A 108 23.72 -47.43 -5.58
CA ARG A 108 23.22 -48.60 -6.30
C ARG A 108 22.13 -49.35 -5.52
N GLN A 109 22.31 -49.51 -4.21
CA GLN A 109 21.31 -50.11 -3.33
C GLN A 109 20.07 -49.22 -3.26
N PHE A 110 20.23 -47.91 -3.09
CA PHE A 110 19.09 -46.99 -3.01
C PHE A 110 18.29 -46.92 -4.33
N ARG A 111 18.96 -46.90 -5.49
CA ARG A 111 18.28 -47.02 -6.80
C ARG A 111 17.50 -48.33 -6.94
N THR A 112 18.03 -49.40 -6.36
CA THR A 112 17.38 -50.72 -6.35
C THR A 112 16.15 -50.72 -5.45
N GLU A 113 16.23 -50.11 -4.27
CA GLU A 113 15.12 -49.89 -3.36
C GLU A 113 13.99 -49.08 -4.02
N ILE A 114 14.33 -47.96 -4.69
CA ILE A 114 13.37 -47.15 -5.45
C ILE A 114 12.64 -48.01 -6.49
N ILE A 115 13.36 -48.76 -7.33
CA ILE A 115 12.74 -49.60 -8.38
C ILE A 115 11.85 -50.68 -7.77
N ASN A 116 12.30 -51.31 -6.68
CA ASN A 116 11.59 -52.40 -6.04
C ASN A 116 10.31 -51.91 -5.33
N THR A 117 10.30 -50.70 -4.78
CA THR A 117 9.15 -50.12 -4.08
C THR A 117 8.15 -49.44 -5.02
N LEU A 118 8.62 -48.80 -6.10
CA LEU A 118 7.79 -48.03 -7.03
C LEU A 118 6.79 -48.89 -7.82
N PHE A 119 7.07 -50.18 -8.01
CA PHE A 119 6.21 -51.08 -8.79
C PHE A 119 5.73 -52.27 -7.97
N LYS A 120 4.42 -52.53 -8.05
CA LYS A 120 3.81 -53.77 -7.55
C LYS A 120 3.28 -54.57 -8.73
N ARG A 121 3.62 -55.86 -8.77
CA ARG A 121 3.08 -56.78 -9.77
C ARG A 121 1.70 -57.20 -9.32
N ASN A 122 0.69 -56.96 -10.15
CA ASN A 122 -0.65 -57.47 -9.87
C ASN A 122 -0.65 -59.00 -10.05
N PRO A 123 -1.01 -59.78 -9.01
CA PRO A 123 -0.93 -61.24 -9.07
C PRO A 123 -1.87 -61.86 -10.10
N LYS A 124 -3.00 -61.19 -10.43
CA LYS A 124 -3.99 -61.72 -11.38
C LYS A 124 -3.62 -61.45 -12.83
N THR A 125 -3.07 -60.27 -13.12
CA THR A 125 -2.81 -59.84 -14.51
C THR A 125 -1.33 -59.93 -14.88
N GLY A 126 -0.44 -60.12 -13.91
CA GLY A 126 1.00 -60.11 -14.08
C GLY A 126 1.59 -58.74 -14.45
N ARG A 127 0.76 -57.70 -14.62
CA ARG A 127 1.18 -56.34 -15.00
C ARG A 127 1.70 -55.57 -13.79
N TYR A 128 2.71 -54.73 -14.01
CA TYR A 128 3.23 -53.81 -13.00
C TYR A 128 2.40 -52.52 -12.97
N SER A 129 1.91 -52.16 -11.78
CA SER A 129 1.30 -50.86 -11.48
C SER A 129 2.30 -49.96 -10.75
N LEU A 130 2.33 -48.67 -11.12
CA LEU A 130 3.08 -47.63 -10.42
C LEU A 130 2.41 -47.38 -9.07
N ILE A 131 3.19 -47.33 -8.00
CA ILE A 131 2.76 -47.07 -6.64
C ILE A 131 3.64 -45.94 -6.10
N ASP A 132 3.10 -44.72 -6.08
CA ASP A 132 3.79 -43.51 -5.66
C ASP A 132 3.28 -42.94 -4.32
N ASP A 133 2.44 -43.70 -3.62
CA ASP A 133 1.87 -43.38 -2.30
C ASP A 133 2.75 -43.86 -1.12
N GLN A 134 3.83 -44.59 -1.39
CA GLN A 134 4.76 -45.06 -0.35
C GLN A 134 5.43 -43.86 0.35
N PRO A 135 5.74 -43.95 1.65
CA PRO A 135 6.34 -42.85 2.41
C PRO A 135 7.58 -42.23 1.74
N LEU A 136 8.41 -43.07 1.11
CA LEU A 136 9.60 -42.65 0.37
C LEU A 136 9.27 -41.67 -0.77
N PHE A 137 8.21 -41.94 -1.54
CA PHE A 137 7.79 -41.12 -2.67
C PHE A 137 6.98 -39.90 -2.24
N THR A 138 6.17 -40.04 -1.18
CA THR A 138 5.43 -38.92 -0.59
C THR A 138 6.36 -37.87 0.01
N GLU A 139 7.43 -38.30 0.68
CA GLU A 139 8.47 -37.38 1.16
C GLU A 139 9.27 -36.76 0.02
N ALA A 140 9.66 -37.56 -0.98
CA ALA A 140 10.33 -37.04 -2.18
C ALA A 140 9.47 -35.99 -2.88
N LYS A 141 8.16 -36.23 -3.04
CA LYS A 141 7.20 -35.29 -3.61
C LYS A 141 7.13 -33.99 -2.80
N ARG A 142 7.10 -34.07 -1.47
CA ARG A 142 7.08 -32.90 -0.57
C ARG A 142 8.32 -32.02 -0.69
N VAL A 143 9.49 -32.63 -0.85
CA VAL A 143 10.79 -31.92 -0.92
C VAL A 143 11.14 -31.50 -2.34
N TRP A 144 10.48 -32.05 -3.34
CA TRP A 144 10.79 -31.78 -4.74
C TRP A 144 10.46 -30.35 -5.14
N GLU A 145 11.46 -29.67 -5.67
CA GLU A 145 11.35 -28.33 -6.25
C GLU A 145 11.95 -28.33 -7.65
N LYS A 146 11.16 -27.95 -8.65
CA LYS A 146 11.65 -27.72 -10.02
C LYS A 146 11.69 -26.24 -10.30
N LYS A 147 12.90 -25.72 -10.40
CA LYS A 147 13.14 -24.39 -10.95
C LYS A 147 12.93 -24.47 -12.46
N PHE A 148 11.95 -23.75 -12.99
CA PHE A 148 11.77 -23.60 -14.42
C PHE A 148 12.00 -22.14 -14.80
N GLY A 149 12.74 -21.95 -15.90
CA GLY A 149 12.81 -20.68 -16.61
C GLY A 149 12.20 -20.89 -17.98
N THR A 150 11.01 -20.34 -18.22
CA THR A 150 10.47 -20.28 -19.57
C THR A 150 10.92 -19.00 -20.23
N ASP A 151 11.65 -19.16 -21.32
CA ASP A 151 12.07 -18.05 -22.18
C ASP A 151 10.94 -17.75 -23.16
N GLY A 152 10.34 -16.58 -23.02
CA GLY A 152 9.26 -16.09 -23.86
C GLY A 152 9.65 -14.82 -24.58
N LYS A 153 8.88 -14.46 -25.61
CA LYS A 153 8.93 -13.13 -26.21
C LYS A 153 7.63 -12.43 -25.90
N GLU A 154 7.72 -11.25 -25.29
CA GLU A 154 6.57 -10.37 -25.10
C GLU A 154 6.74 -9.17 -26.00
N SER A 155 5.64 -8.70 -26.59
CA SER A 155 5.66 -7.61 -27.55
C SER A 155 4.55 -6.62 -27.23
N TYR A 156 4.89 -5.33 -27.21
CA TYR A 156 3.93 -4.25 -27.07
C TYR A 156 4.06 -3.30 -28.24
N THR A 157 3.01 -2.53 -28.53
CA THR A 157 3.11 -1.45 -29.51
C THR A 157 4.17 -0.45 -29.07
N LYS A 158 4.85 0.16 -30.05
CA LYS A 158 5.93 1.14 -29.83
C LYS A 158 5.52 2.26 -28.86
N LEU A 159 4.27 2.70 -28.94
CA LEU A 159 3.69 3.71 -28.06
C LEU A 159 3.58 3.24 -26.60
N VAL A 160 3.02 2.05 -26.37
CA VAL A 160 2.86 1.47 -25.03
C VAL A 160 4.21 1.23 -24.37
N MET A 161 5.17 0.67 -25.12
CA MET A 161 6.50 0.37 -24.60
C MET A 161 7.28 1.64 -24.22
N ARG A 162 7.20 2.69 -25.03
CA ARG A 162 7.82 4.00 -24.73
C ARG A 162 7.23 4.65 -23.48
N GLY A 163 5.91 4.56 -23.31
CA GLY A 163 5.21 5.14 -22.17
C GLY A 163 5.44 4.40 -20.85
N LEU A 164 5.45 3.06 -20.88
CA LEU A 164 5.56 2.24 -19.67
C LEU A 164 7.01 2.08 -19.19
N PHE A 165 7.97 1.88 -20.10
CA PHE A 165 9.31 1.41 -19.72
C PHE A 165 10.43 2.40 -20.00
N PHE A 166 10.31 3.27 -21.01
CA PHE A 166 11.40 4.17 -21.42
C PHE A 166 11.24 5.61 -20.98
N GLY A 167 10.16 5.97 -20.28
CA GLY A 167 9.90 7.36 -19.87
C GLY A 167 9.90 8.33 -21.06
N ASN A 168 9.48 7.85 -22.24
CA ASN A 168 9.58 8.53 -23.54
C ASN A 168 11.00 8.82 -24.08
N SER A 169 12.06 8.24 -23.51
CA SER A 169 13.41 8.31 -24.09
C SER A 169 13.60 7.31 -25.24
N GLU A 170 14.51 7.62 -26.17
CA GLU A 170 14.83 6.75 -27.33
C GLU A 170 15.91 5.70 -27.04
N SER A 171 16.52 5.69 -25.85
CA SER A 171 17.57 4.72 -25.50
C SER A 171 16.96 3.36 -25.21
N ALA A 172 16.80 2.58 -26.27
CA ALA A 172 16.29 1.22 -26.25
C ALA A 172 17.35 0.26 -25.67
N GLY A 173 16.97 -0.58 -24.70
CA GLY A 173 17.75 -1.76 -24.30
C GLY A 173 17.73 -2.85 -25.39
N GLU A 174 17.85 -4.13 -25.02
CA GLU A 174 17.70 -5.27 -25.96
C GLU A 174 16.22 -5.46 -26.41
N VAL A 175 15.71 -4.51 -27.20
CA VAL A 175 14.35 -4.53 -27.78
C VAL A 175 14.47 -4.61 -29.29
N THR A 176 13.79 -5.58 -29.91
CA THR A 176 13.70 -5.71 -31.37
C THR A 176 12.42 -5.07 -31.90
N GLU A 177 12.52 -4.18 -32.88
CA GLU A 177 11.37 -3.57 -33.58
C GLU A 177 10.88 -4.49 -34.70
N PHE A 178 9.58 -4.75 -34.77
CA PHE A 178 8.96 -5.38 -35.94
C PHE A 178 7.68 -4.65 -36.33
N LYS A 179 7.38 -4.62 -37.64
CA LYS A 179 6.14 -4.06 -38.18
C LYS A 179 5.17 -5.18 -38.48
N SER A 180 3.94 -5.05 -37.98
CA SER A 180 2.83 -5.94 -38.35
C SER A 180 2.33 -5.61 -39.77
N LYS A 181 1.49 -6.50 -40.35
CA LYS A 181 0.98 -6.38 -41.73
C LYS A 181 0.14 -5.11 -41.97
N ASP A 182 -0.44 -4.57 -40.90
CA ASP A 182 -1.20 -3.32 -40.83
C ASP A 182 -0.30 -2.06 -40.73
N GLY A 183 1.02 -2.23 -40.70
CA GLY A 183 1.99 -1.14 -40.57
C GLY A 183 2.28 -0.71 -39.12
N THR A 184 1.62 -1.31 -38.13
CA THR A 184 1.82 -0.98 -36.70
C THR A 184 3.19 -1.48 -36.22
N CYS A 185 4.01 -0.58 -35.64
CA CYS A 185 5.30 -0.94 -35.03
C CYS A 185 5.12 -1.52 -33.62
N PHE A 186 5.72 -2.69 -33.39
CA PHE A 186 5.83 -3.34 -32.09
C PHE A 186 7.29 -3.41 -31.65
N TYR A 187 7.52 -3.26 -30.35
CA TYR A 187 8.77 -3.61 -29.70
C TYR A 187 8.60 -4.94 -28.99
N SER A 188 9.44 -5.92 -29.37
CA SER A 188 9.52 -7.24 -28.76
C SER A 188 10.78 -7.33 -27.90
N PHE A 189 10.64 -7.86 -26.69
CA PHE A 189 11.74 -8.12 -25.78
C PHE A 189 11.65 -9.53 -25.20
N ARG A 190 12.81 -10.03 -24.78
CA ARG A 190 12.93 -11.32 -24.12
C ARG A 190 12.34 -11.25 -22.71
N LYS A 191 11.37 -12.11 -22.42
CA LYS A 191 10.76 -12.26 -21.10
C LYS A 191 11.16 -13.61 -20.54
N MET A 192 11.98 -13.62 -19.49
CA MET A 192 12.23 -14.85 -18.73
C MET A 192 11.25 -14.94 -17.57
N THR A 193 10.38 -15.96 -17.59
CA THR A 193 9.53 -16.28 -16.44
C THR A 193 10.23 -17.35 -15.63
N ALA A 194 10.80 -16.97 -14.49
CA ALA A 194 11.39 -17.90 -13.54
C ALA A 194 10.34 -18.26 -12.47
N GLY A 195 10.09 -19.55 -12.28
CA GLY A 195 9.21 -20.07 -11.25
C GLY A 195 9.85 -21.25 -10.54
N VAL A 196 9.36 -21.53 -9.32
CA VAL A 196 9.67 -22.75 -8.58
C VAL A 196 8.38 -23.53 -8.47
N GLU A 197 8.30 -24.66 -9.16
CA GLU A 197 7.23 -25.63 -8.98
C GLU A 197 7.61 -26.49 -7.78
N THR A 198 6.92 -26.31 -6.64
CA THR A 198 7.08 -27.16 -5.46
C THR A 198 6.03 -28.27 -5.53
N GLY A 199 6.39 -29.48 -5.10
CA GLY A 199 5.44 -30.59 -5.04
C GLY A 199 4.41 -30.39 -3.92
N GLN A 200 3.39 -29.57 -4.17
CA GLN A 200 2.23 -29.50 -3.29
C GLN A 200 1.45 -30.82 -3.37
N GLU A 201 1.07 -31.37 -2.22
CA GLU A 201 -0.04 -32.32 -2.15
C GLU A 201 -1.25 -31.65 -2.78
N SER A 202 -1.70 -32.17 -3.92
CA SER A 202 -3.05 -31.93 -4.40
C SER A 202 -4.01 -32.59 -3.40
N SER A 203 -4.21 -31.98 -2.23
CA SER A 203 -5.46 -32.17 -1.52
C SER A 203 -6.55 -31.80 -2.51
N LEU A 204 -7.53 -32.69 -2.75
CA LEU A 204 -8.71 -32.39 -3.56
C LEU A 204 -9.41 -31.14 -2.98
N GLY A 205 -8.98 -29.97 -3.43
CA GLY A 205 -9.79 -28.78 -3.41
C GLY A 205 -10.82 -28.99 -4.51
N TYR A 206 -12.05 -29.34 -4.11
CA TYR A 206 -13.19 -29.37 -5.01
C TYR A 206 -13.18 -28.09 -5.85
N THR A 207 -12.89 -28.24 -7.14
CA THR A 207 -13.10 -27.19 -8.13
C THR A 207 -14.58 -26.85 -8.13
N LYS A 208 -14.88 -25.62 -7.73
CA LYS A 208 -16.20 -24.99 -7.79
C LYS A 208 -16.88 -25.29 -9.12
N GLN A 209 -18.00 -26.00 -9.06
CA GLN A 209 -19.25 -25.74 -9.81
C GLN A 209 -20.19 -26.95 -9.65
N ALA A 210 -20.80 -27.09 -8.48
CA ALA A 210 -22.11 -27.71 -8.38
C ALA A 210 -22.90 -26.87 -7.38
N LYS A 211 -24.03 -26.31 -7.84
CA LYS A 211 -25.02 -25.75 -6.92
C LYS A 211 -25.52 -26.93 -6.10
N GLY A 212 -25.03 -27.07 -4.87
CA GLY A 212 -25.60 -28.03 -3.94
C GLY A 212 -27.06 -27.68 -3.72
N THR A 213 -27.94 -28.68 -3.76
CA THR A 213 -29.35 -28.46 -3.39
C THR A 213 -29.44 -28.22 -1.88
N GLN A 214 -30.48 -27.54 -1.40
CA GLN A 214 -30.69 -27.32 0.04
C GLN A 214 -30.65 -28.65 0.81
N GLN A 215 -31.20 -29.73 0.24
CA GLN A 215 -31.11 -31.08 0.80
C GLN A 215 -29.67 -31.59 0.96
N GLN A 216 -28.73 -31.23 0.09
CA GLN A 216 -27.32 -31.60 0.24
C GLN A 216 -26.64 -30.78 1.34
N ALA A 217 -27.06 -29.52 1.55
CA ALA A 217 -26.60 -28.71 2.67
C ALA A 217 -27.15 -29.26 4.00
N ASP A 218 -28.45 -29.55 4.06
CA ASP A 218 -29.10 -30.14 5.26
C ASP A 218 -28.55 -31.53 5.57
N MET A 219 -28.22 -32.33 4.53
CA MET A 219 -27.60 -33.65 4.72
C MET A 219 -26.13 -33.53 5.15
N LEU A 220 -25.41 -32.50 4.68
CA LEU A 220 -24.06 -32.20 5.18
C LEU A 220 -24.12 -31.72 6.64
N GLU A 221 -25.07 -30.85 7.00
CA GLU A 221 -25.28 -30.39 8.37
C GLU A 221 -25.65 -31.56 9.29
N ALA A 222 -26.57 -32.44 8.89
CA ALA A 222 -26.88 -33.66 9.61
C ALA A 222 -25.72 -34.67 9.66
N MET A 223 -24.83 -34.67 8.66
CA MET A 223 -23.58 -35.44 8.70
C MET A 223 -22.54 -34.79 9.61
N PHE A 224 -22.47 -33.47 9.70
CA PHE A 224 -21.61 -32.74 10.63
C PHE A 224 -22.07 -32.87 12.08
N ASP A 225 -23.39 -32.92 12.32
CA ASP A 225 -23.96 -33.21 13.64
C ASP A 225 -23.76 -34.68 14.05
N LYS A 226 -23.67 -35.61 13.07
CA LYS A 226 -23.39 -37.04 13.32
C LYS A 226 -21.91 -37.39 13.35
N LEU A 227 -21.07 -36.62 12.68
CA LEU A 227 -19.63 -36.64 12.87
C LEU A 227 -19.42 -35.99 14.23
N ASP A 228 -19.41 -36.81 15.27
CA ASP A 228 -18.88 -36.39 16.57
C ASP A 228 -17.41 -36.01 16.32
N TRP A 229 -17.16 -34.72 16.05
CA TRP A 229 -15.83 -34.15 15.78
C TRP A 229 -15.03 -34.17 17.09
N SER A 230 -14.76 -35.39 17.53
CA SER A 230 -13.90 -35.74 18.62
C SER A 230 -12.48 -35.52 18.13
N MET A 231 -11.87 -34.40 18.57
CA MET A 231 -10.44 -34.24 18.38
C MET A 231 -9.74 -35.39 19.12
N PRO A 232 -8.88 -36.17 18.45
CA PRO A 232 -8.14 -37.24 19.12
C PRO A 232 -7.08 -36.61 20.02
N TYR A 233 -7.47 -36.27 21.24
CA TYR A 233 -6.54 -35.94 22.31
C TYR A 233 -5.80 -37.22 22.68
N LYS A 234 -4.47 -37.18 22.74
CA LYS A 234 -3.75 -38.30 23.34
C LYS A 234 -4.12 -38.30 24.82
N GLY A 235 -4.40 -39.46 25.43
CA GLY A 235 -4.83 -39.53 26.84
C GLY A 235 -3.84 -38.93 27.85
N THR A 236 -2.64 -38.53 27.40
CA THR A 236 -1.63 -37.79 28.17
C THR A 236 -1.80 -36.27 28.14
N ASP A 237 -2.64 -35.72 27.25
CA ASP A 237 -2.96 -34.30 27.18
C ASP A 237 -4.02 -34.03 28.26
N GLY A 238 -3.58 -33.59 29.44
CA GLY A 238 -4.45 -33.36 30.59
C GLY A 238 -5.67 -32.50 30.24
N LEU A 239 -6.83 -32.85 30.84
CA LEU A 239 -8.14 -32.22 30.59
C LEU A 239 -8.20 -30.71 30.87
N VAL A 240 -7.22 -30.19 31.61
CA VAL A 240 -7.11 -28.78 31.99
C VAL A 240 -5.67 -28.33 31.77
N VAL A 241 -5.47 -27.33 30.92
CA VAL A 241 -4.18 -26.66 30.80
C VAL A 241 -4.03 -25.75 32.01
N GLU A 242 -3.12 -26.07 32.93
CA GLU A 242 -2.82 -25.16 34.05
C GLU A 242 -2.36 -23.79 33.51
N PRO A 243 -2.79 -22.68 34.13
CA PRO A 243 -2.37 -21.34 33.74
C PRO A 243 -0.85 -21.25 33.58
N GLY A 244 -0.40 -20.71 32.45
CA GLY A 244 1.02 -20.56 32.11
C GLY A 244 1.68 -21.77 31.41
N LYS A 245 1.11 -22.99 31.45
CA LYS A 245 1.63 -24.14 30.68
C LYS A 245 1.41 -23.94 29.17
N LYS A 246 2.24 -24.59 28.34
CA LYS A 246 2.10 -24.48 26.88
C LYS A 246 0.80 -25.16 26.43
N LEU A 247 0.04 -24.50 25.57
CA LEU A 247 -1.09 -25.11 24.86
C LEU A 247 -0.62 -26.40 24.15
N PRO A 248 -1.42 -27.48 24.19
CA PRO A 248 -1.18 -28.64 23.36
C PRO A 248 -1.00 -28.24 21.89
N LYS A 249 0.02 -28.81 21.22
CA LYS A 249 0.35 -28.49 19.83
C LYS A 249 -0.86 -28.53 18.88
N PRO A 250 -1.79 -29.51 18.98
CA PRO A 250 -2.98 -29.53 18.13
C PRO A 250 -3.89 -28.32 18.32
N MET A 251 -4.12 -27.89 19.57
CA MET A 251 -4.96 -26.72 19.88
C MET A 251 -4.34 -25.42 19.35
N ALA A 252 -3.02 -25.26 19.53
CA ALA A 252 -2.28 -24.12 19.00
C ALA A 252 -2.36 -24.04 17.47
N ALA A 253 -2.12 -25.15 16.77
CA ALA A 253 -2.23 -25.23 15.31
C ALA A 253 -3.66 -24.92 14.81
N PHE A 254 -4.67 -25.35 15.57
CA PHE A 254 -6.07 -25.08 15.23
C PHE A 254 -6.42 -23.60 15.39
N LEU A 255 -5.98 -22.96 16.48
CA LEU A 255 -6.11 -21.51 16.69
C LEU A 255 -5.39 -20.71 15.61
N GLU A 256 -4.17 -21.10 15.22
CA GLU A 256 -3.42 -20.46 14.14
C GLU A 256 -4.18 -20.53 12.80
N LYS A 257 -4.82 -21.67 12.51
CA LYS A 257 -5.67 -21.82 11.32
C LYS A 257 -6.92 -20.94 11.39
N ALA A 258 -7.55 -20.83 12.56
CA ALA A 258 -8.68 -19.92 12.78
C ALA A 258 -8.26 -18.46 12.58
N VAL A 259 -7.11 -18.04 13.15
CA VAL A 259 -6.52 -16.71 12.98
C VAL A 259 -6.27 -16.40 11.50
N ALA A 260 -5.63 -17.32 10.76
CA ALA A 260 -5.37 -17.14 9.34
C ALA A 260 -6.68 -17.00 8.53
N THR A 261 -7.71 -17.77 8.89
CA THR A 261 -9.03 -17.72 8.24
C THR A 261 -9.73 -16.38 8.49
N GLN A 262 -9.73 -15.89 9.74
CA GLN A 262 -10.32 -14.59 10.07
C GLN A 262 -9.58 -13.42 9.40
N ILE A 263 -8.26 -13.48 9.31
CA ILE A 263 -7.47 -12.48 8.56
C ILE A 263 -7.88 -12.45 7.08
N ARG A 264 -8.02 -13.63 6.46
CA ARG A 264 -8.43 -13.75 5.05
C ARG A 264 -9.83 -13.18 4.85
N LEU A 265 -10.81 -13.61 5.66
CA LEU A 265 -12.19 -13.12 5.57
C LEU A 265 -12.24 -11.60 5.77
N GLY A 266 -11.62 -11.08 6.82
CA GLY A 266 -11.60 -9.64 7.09
C GLY A 266 -10.97 -8.81 5.96
N GLY A 267 -9.98 -9.36 5.25
CA GLY A 267 -9.41 -8.74 4.06
C GLY A 267 -10.37 -8.70 2.86
N GLU A 268 -11.19 -9.75 2.69
CA GLU A 268 -12.18 -9.82 1.60
C GLU A 268 -13.42 -8.95 1.87
N THR A 269 -13.78 -8.71 3.13
CA THR A 269 -14.97 -7.92 3.51
C THR A 269 -14.79 -6.41 3.26
N MET A 270 -13.56 -5.92 3.20
CA MET A 270 -13.22 -4.50 3.01
C MET A 270 -13.34 -4.02 1.55
N LEU A 271 -14.28 -4.57 0.78
CA LEU A 271 -14.57 -4.10 -0.56
C LEU A 271 -15.53 -2.89 -0.51
N PRO A 272 -15.24 -1.81 -1.26
CA PRO A 272 -15.92 -0.53 -1.10
C PRO A 272 -17.24 -0.51 -1.87
N GLN A 273 -18.37 -0.44 -1.17
CA GLN A 273 -19.61 0.18 -1.67
C GLN A 273 -20.41 0.69 -0.46
N GLU A 274 -20.39 2.01 -0.28
CA GLU A 274 -21.03 2.71 0.85
C GLU A 274 -22.49 3.02 0.50
N SER A 275 -23.42 2.07 0.63
CA SER A 275 -24.87 2.39 0.75
C SER A 275 -25.85 1.19 0.86
N SER A 276 -25.42 -0.07 0.84
CA SER A 276 -26.39 -1.20 0.84
C SER A 276 -26.59 -1.84 2.22
N ASP A 277 -27.80 -2.36 2.48
CA ASP A 277 -28.09 -3.21 3.65
C ASP A 277 -27.11 -4.38 3.80
N VAL A 278 -26.59 -4.86 2.66
CA VAL A 278 -25.59 -5.93 2.61
C VAL A 278 -24.25 -5.45 3.14
N TYR A 279 -23.86 -4.20 2.86
CA TYR A 279 -22.66 -3.58 3.41
C TYR A 279 -22.74 -3.47 4.94
N ASP A 280 -23.88 -3.06 5.50
CA ASP A 280 -24.04 -3.00 6.96
C ASP A 280 -23.93 -4.38 7.62
N LYS A 281 -24.49 -5.41 6.99
CA LYS A 281 -24.34 -6.81 7.44
C LYS A 281 -22.89 -7.27 7.35
N LEU A 282 -22.19 -6.96 6.27
CA LEU A 282 -20.77 -7.27 6.09
C LEU A 282 -19.89 -6.52 7.11
N LYS A 283 -20.19 -5.25 7.39
CA LYS A 283 -19.49 -4.45 8.41
C LYS A 283 -19.68 -5.05 9.80
N LYS A 284 -20.89 -5.45 10.16
CA LYS A 284 -21.16 -6.17 11.42
C LYS A 284 -20.38 -7.49 11.49
N ALA A 285 -20.39 -8.28 10.42
CA ALA A 285 -19.64 -9.54 10.35
C ALA A 285 -18.12 -9.33 10.42
N TYR A 286 -17.61 -8.24 9.84
CA TYR A 286 -16.21 -7.84 9.95
C TYR A 286 -15.83 -7.51 11.39
N VAL A 287 -16.66 -6.74 12.09
CA VAL A 287 -16.42 -6.39 13.51
C VAL A 287 -16.36 -7.65 14.36
N GLU A 288 -17.32 -8.57 14.19
CA GLU A 288 -17.32 -9.85 14.91
C GLU A 288 -16.09 -10.70 14.55
N SER A 289 -15.68 -10.69 13.28
CA SER A 289 -14.45 -11.34 12.82
C SER A 289 -13.18 -10.77 13.48
N GLN A 290 -13.09 -9.45 13.65
CA GLN A 290 -11.97 -8.83 14.37
C GLN A 290 -11.97 -9.16 15.87
N LYS A 291 -13.16 -9.23 16.49
CA LYS A 291 -13.30 -9.65 17.88
C LYS A 291 -12.81 -11.09 18.06
N MET A 292 -13.29 -12.03 17.25
CA MET A 292 -12.82 -13.43 17.26
C MET A 292 -11.31 -13.54 17.01
N LEU A 293 -10.77 -12.74 16.09
CA LEU A 293 -9.33 -12.68 15.84
C LEU A 293 -8.54 -12.24 17.09
N GLY A 294 -9.09 -11.28 17.85
CA GLY A 294 -8.56 -10.84 19.14
C GLY A 294 -8.58 -11.97 20.18
N GLU A 295 -9.72 -12.65 20.30
CA GLU A 295 -9.93 -13.76 21.24
C GLU A 295 -9.02 -14.97 20.93
N CYS A 296 -8.91 -15.41 19.67
CA CYS A 296 -7.99 -16.48 19.29
C CYS A 296 -6.52 -16.13 19.60
N ARG A 297 -6.13 -14.87 19.37
CA ARG A 297 -4.78 -14.39 19.72
C ARG A 297 -4.57 -14.30 21.22
N HIS A 298 -5.61 -13.93 21.97
CA HIS A 298 -5.56 -13.89 23.42
C HIS A 298 -5.26 -15.29 23.96
N ILE A 299 -5.99 -16.32 23.51
CA ILE A 299 -5.75 -17.71 23.91
C ILE A 299 -4.34 -18.16 23.52
N LEU A 300 -3.88 -17.84 22.30
CA LEU A 300 -2.50 -18.17 21.87
C LEU A 300 -1.41 -17.52 22.74
N ALA A 301 -1.61 -16.26 23.15
CA ALA A 301 -0.61 -15.49 23.88
C ALA A 301 -0.61 -15.79 25.38
N TRP A 302 -1.79 -15.75 25.99
CA TRP A 302 -1.98 -15.81 27.45
C TRP A 302 -2.31 -17.21 27.94
N LYS A 303 -2.73 -18.12 27.04
CA LYS A 303 -3.15 -19.50 27.36
C LYS A 303 -4.31 -19.54 28.35
N GLU A 304 -5.18 -18.54 28.30
CA GLU A 304 -6.40 -18.41 29.10
C GLU A 304 -7.57 -18.13 28.15
N MET A 305 -8.79 -18.53 28.54
CA MET A 305 -9.99 -18.20 27.78
C MET A 305 -10.28 -16.68 27.90
N PRO A 306 -10.92 -16.04 26.90
CA PRO A 306 -11.19 -14.59 26.94
C PRO A 306 -12.04 -14.12 28.12
N ASP A 307 -12.79 -15.03 28.75
CA ASP A 307 -13.62 -14.81 29.94
C ASP A 307 -12.89 -15.17 31.26
N SER A 308 -11.57 -15.32 31.20
CA SER A 308 -10.70 -15.73 32.31
C SER A 308 -10.96 -17.15 32.83
N GLN A 309 -11.75 -17.97 32.12
CA GLN A 309 -11.88 -19.38 32.49
C GLN A 309 -10.62 -20.17 32.13
N PRO A 310 -10.32 -21.25 32.87
CA PRO A 310 -9.23 -22.15 32.50
C PRO A 310 -9.50 -22.76 31.12
N VAL A 311 -8.42 -22.94 30.35
CA VAL A 311 -8.47 -23.62 29.06
C VAL A 311 -8.64 -25.12 29.30
N SER A 312 -9.89 -25.53 29.52
CA SER A 312 -10.32 -26.92 29.52
C SER A 312 -10.70 -27.34 28.11
N LYS A 313 -10.70 -28.66 27.84
CA LYS A 313 -11.18 -29.21 26.57
C LYS A 313 -12.59 -28.70 26.23
N ASP A 314 -13.52 -28.80 27.17
CA ASP A 314 -14.93 -28.43 26.96
C ASP A 314 -15.09 -26.93 26.64
N ASN A 315 -14.39 -26.07 27.37
CA ASN A 315 -14.41 -24.62 27.10
C ASN A 315 -13.78 -24.27 25.74
N PHE A 316 -12.67 -24.92 25.40
CA PHE A 316 -12.01 -24.72 24.11
C PHE A 316 -12.87 -25.20 22.93
N ASP A 317 -13.46 -26.39 23.04
CA ASP A 317 -14.31 -26.96 21.99
C ASP A 317 -15.57 -26.10 21.79
N LYS A 318 -16.18 -25.59 22.87
CA LYS A 318 -17.30 -24.62 22.82
C LYS A 318 -16.90 -23.32 22.10
N PHE A 319 -15.76 -22.75 22.48
CA PHE A 319 -15.24 -21.54 21.84
C PHE A 319 -14.93 -21.75 20.36
N MET A 320 -14.25 -22.85 20.01
CA MET A 320 -13.91 -23.14 18.62
C MET A 320 -15.15 -23.44 17.76
N THR A 321 -16.18 -24.07 18.34
CA THR A 321 -17.47 -24.25 17.69
C THR A 321 -18.15 -22.91 17.41
N PHE A 322 -18.13 -21.99 18.37
CA PHE A 322 -18.62 -20.63 18.18
C PHE A 322 -17.86 -19.90 17.05
N VAL A 323 -16.52 -19.95 17.07
CA VAL A 323 -15.67 -19.35 16.02
C VAL A 323 -16.00 -19.95 14.65
N ALA A 324 -16.16 -21.27 14.55
CA ALA A 324 -16.50 -21.94 13.29
C ALA A 324 -17.87 -21.49 12.74
N LYS A 325 -18.91 -21.43 13.60
CA LYS A 325 -20.26 -20.97 13.20
C LYS A 325 -20.24 -19.53 12.69
N GLN A 326 -19.56 -18.63 13.39
CA GLN A 326 -19.43 -17.23 12.95
C GLN A 326 -18.59 -17.09 11.67
N THR A 327 -17.55 -17.91 11.51
CA THR A 327 -16.74 -17.96 10.27
C THR A 327 -17.59 -18.34 9.07
N LEU A 328 -18.46 -19.35 9.23
CA LEU A 328 -19.36 -19.81 8.18
C LEU A 328 -20.38 -18.72 7.81
N ALA A 329 -21.05 -18.13 8.79
CA ALA A 329 -22.00 -17.04 8.58
C ALA A 329 -21.35 -15.83 7.86
N HIS A 330 -20.13 -15.47 8.25
CA HIS A 330 -19.38 -14.41 7.58
C HIS A 330 -19.04 -14.76 6.12
N HIS A 331 -18.66 -16.01 5.85
CA HIS A 331 -18.38 -16.46 4.48
C HIS A 331 -19.62 -16.45 3.59
N GLU A 332 -20.78 -16.84 4.10
CA GLU A 332 -22.07 -16.77 3.40
C GLU A 332 -22.48 -15.34 3.08
N LEU A 333 -22.36 -14.43 4.06
CA LEU A 333 -22.60 -13.00 3.83
C LEU A 333 -21.68 -12.43 2.75
N LEU A 334 -20.40 -12.82 2.75
CA LEU A 334 -19.43 -12.43 1.72
C LEU A 334 -19.81 -12.96 0.33
N ALA A 335 -20.28 -14.20 0.23
CA ALA A 335 -20.75 -14.78 -1.02
C ALA A 335 -21.98 -14.04 -1.55
N ASN A 336 -22.95 -13.73 -0.67
CA ASN A 336 -24.15 -12.97 -1.01
C ASN A 336 -23.81 -11.54 -1.44
N GLY A 337 -22.91 -10.86 -0.72
CA GLY A 337 -22.43 -9.53 -1.10
C GLY A 337 -21.75 -9.51 -2.47
N LYS A 338 -20.91 -10.51 -2.77
CA LYS A 338 -20.29 -10.64 -4.10
C LYS A 338 -21.31 -10.87 -5.21
N ALA A 339 -22.43 -11.55 -4.92
CA ALA A 339 -23.51 -11.74 -5.88
C ALA A 339 -24.24 -10.43 -6.17
N VAL A 340 -24.58 -9.66 -5.13
CA VAL A 340 -25.25 -8.35 -5.27
C VAL A 340 -24.38 -7.36 -6.04
N VAL A 341 -23.09 -7.23 -5.70
CA VAL A 341 -22.14 -6.37 -6.43
C VAL A 341 -22.06 -6.74 -7.91
N LYS A 342 -22.14 -8.04 -8.22
CA LYS A 342 -22.09 -8.52 -9.60
C LYS A 342 -23.37 -8.17 -10.38
N GLU A 343 -24.50 -8.12 -9.70
CA GLU A 343 -25.79 -7.73 -10.28
C GLU A 343 -25.86 -6.23 -10.50
N GLU A 344 -25.52 -5.42 -9.48
CA GLU A 344 -25.43 -3.97 -9.59
C GLU A 344 -24.46 -3.50 -10.67
N ARG A 345 -23.35 -4.22 -10.89
CA ARG A 345 -22.42 -3.93 -12.00
C ARG A 345 -23.06 -4.10 -13.36
N LYS A 346 -23.92 -5.10 -13.54
CA LYS A 346 -24.63 -5.29 -14.80
C LYS A 346 -25.59 -4.14 -15.05
N ASP A 347 -26.30 -3.70 -14.01
CA ASP A 347 -27.22 -2.56 -14.12
C ASP A 347 -26.46 -1.26 -14.40
N SER A 348 -25.30 -1.07 -13.76
CA SER A 348 -24.42 0.08 -14.00
C SER A 348 -23.89 0.09 -15.43
N GLU A 349 -23.45 -1.04 -15.98
CA GLU A 349 -23.01 -1.15 -17.39
C GLU A 349 -24.13 -0.76 -18.37
N VAL A 350 -25.40 -1.04 -18.04
CA VAL A 350 -26.56 -0.59 -18.83
C VAL A 350 -26.79 0.92 -18.70
N VAL A 351 -26.62 1.50 -17.52
CA VAL A 351 -26.77 2.95 -17.29
C VAL A 351 -25.67 3.75 -17.99
N PHE A 352 -24.40 3.32 -17.90
CA PHE A 352 -23.31 3.98 -18.61
C PHE A 352 -23.48 3.97 -20.14
N GLY A 353 -24.19 2.98 -20.69
CA GLY A 353 -24.59 2.99 -22.09
C GLY A 353 -25.55 4.15 -22.43
N LYS A 354 -26.51 4.44 -21.54
CA LYS A 354 -27.48 5.54 -21.72
C LYS A 354 -26.85 6.92 -21.52
N ASP A 355 -25.88 7.06 -20.62
CA ASP A 355 -25.17 8.32 -20.43
C ASP A 355 -24.32 8.67 -21.66
N TYR A 356 -23.85 7.68 -22.41
CA TYR A 356 -23.16 7.88 -23.67
C TYR A 356 -24.09 8.45 -24.75
N GLU A 357 -25.33 7.92 -24.82
CA GLU A 357 -26.39 8.47 -25.70
C GLU A 357 -26.76 9.91 -25.29
N GLN A 358 -26.77 10.25 -23.99
CA GLN A 358 -26.98 11.63 -23.55
C GLN A 358 -25.83 12.57 -23.93
N LEU A 359 -24.59 12.07 -23.94
CA LEU A 359 -23.42 12.87 -24.29
C LEU A 359 -23.35 13.13 -25.81
N GLU A 360 -23.73 12.13 -26.62
CA GLU A 360 -23.97 12.31 -28.06
C GLU A 360 -25.12 13.29 -28.30
N LEU A 361 -26.24 13.18 -27.57
CA LEU A 361 -27.36 14.11 -27.65
C LEU A 361 -26.96 15.55 -27.27
N MET A 362 -26.11 15.75 -26.26
CA MET A 362 -25.63 17.09 -25.92
C MET A 362 -24.69 17.67 -26.98
N GLN A 363 -23.89 16.83 -27.65
CA GLN A 363 -23.05 17.26 -28.79
C GLN A 363 -23.90 17.61 -30.01
N ASP A 364 -24.97 16.86 -30.26
CA ASP A 364 -25.93 17.14 -31.33
C ASP A 364 -26.74 18.41 -31.06
N ILE A 365 -27.20 18.62 -29.82
CA ILE A 365 -27.87 19.87 -29.42
C ILE A 365 -26.92 21.05 -29.60
N HIS A 366 -25.64 20.92 -29.22
CA HIS A 366 -24.66 21.99 -29.42
C HIS A 366 -24.42 22.29 -30.90
N SER A 367 -24.32 21.26 -31.74
CA SER A 367 -24.18 21.41 -33.19
C SER A 367 -25.42 22.07 -33.81
N THR A 368 -26.61 21.67 -33.36
CA THR A 368 -27.90 22.25 -33.81
C THR A 368 -28.05 23.72 -33.41
N LEU A 369 -27.66 24.09 -32.18
CA LEU A 369 -27.67 25.48 -31.73
C LEU A 369 -26.70 26.36 -32.53
N GLN A 370 -25.52 25.83 -32.89
CA GLN A 370 -24.59 26.52 -33.79
C GLN A 370 -25.18 26.72 -35.20
N GLU A 371 -25.88 25.72 -35.74
CA GLU A 371 -26.55 25.83 -37.04
C GLU A 371 -27.71 26.84 -37.04
N HIS A 372 -28.37 27.05 -35.90
CA HIS A 372 -29.47 28.01 -35.76
C HIS A 372 -29.03 29.44 -35.39
N GLY A 373 -27.72 29.68 -35.24
CA GLY A 373 -27.18 31.00 -34.93
C GLY A 373 -27.52 31.51 -33.52
N GLU A 374 -28.01 30.64 -32.64
CA GLU A 374 -28.18 30.95 -31.23
C GLU A 374 -26.86 30.70 -30.50
N GLU A 375 -26.17 31.77 -30.11
CA GLU A 375 -24.94 31.62 -29.33
C GLU A 375 -25.28 30.98 -27.97
N PRO A 376 -24.70 29.80 -27.64
CA PRO A 376 -24.92 29.18 -26.35
C PRO A 376 -24.46 30.13 -25.25
N THR A 377 -25.30 30.26 -24.21
CA THR A 377 -24.97 31.12 -23.06
C THR A 377 -23.55 30.81 -22.57
N SER A 378 -22.82 31.82 -22.07
CA SER A 378 -21.41 31.65 -21.68
C SER A 378 -21.22 30.53 -20.65
N SER A 379 -22.24 30.27 -19.81
CA SER A 379 -22.30 29.18 -18.83
C SER A 379 -22.37 27.80 -19.51
N THR A 380 -23.27 27.59 -20.46
CA THR A 380 -23.40 26.32 -21.21
C THR A 380 -22.11 26.00 -21.98
N SER A 381 -21.54 27.02 -22.63
CA SER A 381 -20.27 26.89 -23.34
C SER A 381 -19.12 26.51 -22.41
N GLN A 382 -19.07 27.08 -21.20
CA GLN A 382 -18.05 26.71 -20.21
C GLN A 382 -18.24 25.26 -19.71
N CYS A 383 -19.47 24.85 -19.40
CA CYS A 383 -19.77 23.49 -18.96
C CYS A 383 -19.36 22.44 -20.00
N LEU A 384 -19.70 22.66 -21.29
CA LEU A 384 -19.31 21.75 -22.37
C LEU A 384 -17.78 21.69 -22.56
N ARG A 385 -17.09 22.82 -22.43
CA ARG A 385 -15.63 22.85 -22.40
C ARG A 385 -15.11 22.01 -21.25
N ASP A 386 -15.62 22.18 -20.03
CA ASP A 386 -15.17 21.43 -18.86
C ASP A 386 -15.44 19.92 -18.99
N ILE A 387 -16.61 19.52 -19.51
CA ILE A 387 -16.95 18.11 -19.78
C ILE A 387 -16.02 17.51 -20.83
N THR A 388 -15.78 18.20 -21.94
CA THR A 388 -14.86 17.74 -22.99
C THR A 388 -13.44 17.62 -22.47
N GLN A 389 -13.04 18.59 -21.65
CA GLN A 389 -11.77 18.59 -20.96
C GLN A 389 -11.62 17.41 -20.00
N LEU A 390 -12.65 17.08 -19.22
CA LEU A 390 -12.66 15.90 -18.34
C LEU A 390 -12.68 14.60 -19.14
N ALA A 391 -13.48 14.51 -20.19
CA ALA A 391 -13.55 13.34 -21.07
C ALA A 391 -12.20 13.04 -21.73
N SER A 392 -11.41 14.07 -22.06
CA SER A 392 -10.05 13.92 -22.59
C SER A 392 -8.99 13.48 -21.56
N ILE A 393 -9.40 13.13 -20.33
CA ILE A 393 -8.52 12.53 -19.31
C ILE A 393 -8.73 11.01 -19.32
N GLY A 394 -7.66 10.24 -19.12
CA GLY A 394 -7.76 8.77 -19.03
C GLY A 394 -7.76 8.09 -20.39
N SER A 395 -8.74 7.21 -20.66
CA SER A 395 -8.75 6.36 -21.86
C SER A 395 -8.71 7.15 -23.17
N TYR A 396 -9.23 8.37 -23.17
CA TYR A 396 -9.19 9.31 -24.30
C TYR A 396 -8.08 10.37 -24.20
N GLY A 397 -7.31 10.34 -23.10
CA GLY A 397 -6.19 11.25 -22.88
C GLY A 397 -4.86 10.70 -23.40
N LYS A 398 -3.85 11.57 -23.42
CA LYS A 398 -2.47 11.20 -23.82
C LYS A 398 -1.89 10.08 -22.96
N PHE A 399 -2.31 9.98 -21.70
CA PHE A 399 -1.80 9.03 -20.72
C PHE A 399 -2.96 8.35 -19.96
N SER A 400 -3.44 7.22 -20.46
CA SER A 400 -4.57 6.48 -19.87
C SER A 400 -4.34 6.00 -18.44
N ASN A 401 -3.09 5.88 -18.02
CA ASN A 401 -2.70 5.50 -16.66
C ASN A 401 -2.35 6.70 -15.74
N LYS A 402 -2.49 7.96 -16.21
CA LYS A 402 -2.15 9.17 -15.44
C LYS A 402 -3.33 10.11 -15.21
N CYS A 403 -4.56 9.58 -15.18
CA CYS A 403 -5.79 10.39 -15.02
C CYS A 403 -5.69 11.41 -13.88
N TYR A 404 -5.19 10.99 -12.71
CA TYR A 404 -5.03 11.89 -11.56
C TYR A 404 -4.09 13.06 -11.83
N SER A 405 -2.95 12.82 -12.49
CA SER A 405 -2.00 13.90 -12.77
C SER A 405 -2.55 14.89 -13.77
N ASP A 406 -3.29 14.41 -14.77
CA ASP A 406 -3.89 15.28 -15.79
C ASP A 406 -5.09 16.04 -15.24
N LEU A 407 -5.89 15.40 -14.36
CA LEU A 407 -6.96 16.06 -13.61
C LEU A 407 -6.41 17.16 -12.70
N MET A 408 -5.41 16.85 -11.87
CA MET A 408 -4.81 17.85 -10.98
C MET A 408 -4.21 19.01 -11.78
N ARG A 409 -3.58 18.77 -12.94
CA ARG A 409 -3.04 19.87 -13.78
C ARG A 409 -4.11 20.87 -14.22
N ARG A 410 -5.36 20.43 -14.39
CA ARG A 410 -6.48 21.30 -14.78
C ARG A 410 -7.16 21.94 -13.58
N VAL A 411 -7.27 21.20 -12.48
CA VAL A 411 -7.97 21.67 -11.28
C VAL A 411 -7.10 22.58 -10.42
N GLU A 412 -5.79 22.33 -10.35
CA GLU A 412 -4.86 23.05 -9.47
C GLU A 412 -4.82 24.57 -9.71
N PRO A 413 -4.88 25.09 -10.95
CA PRO A 413 -5.01 26.53 -11.21
C PRO A 413 -6.29 27.18 -10.64
N ASN A 414 -7.33 26.39 -10.38
CA ASN A 414 -8.62 26.86 -9.85
C ASN A 414 -8.73 26.70 -8.32
N ILE A 415 -7.67 26.22 -7.66
CA ILE A 415 -7.64 26.08 -6.21
C ILE A 415 -7.33 27.43 -5.59
N ALA A 416 -8.31 28.01 -4.88
CA ALA A 416 -8.15 29.31 -4.20
C ALA A 416 -7.21 29.25 -2.97
N VAL A 417 -6.92 28.03 -2.48
CA VAL A 417 -6.01 27.79 -1.34
C VAL A 417 -4.57 28.06 -1.76
N ALA A 418 -3.82 28.81 -0.94
CA ALA A 418 -2.40 29.09 -1.09
C ALA A 418 -1.58 27.91 -1.61
N GLU A 419 -0.61 28.19 -2.48
CA GLU A 419 0.35 27.19 -2.95
C GLU A 419 1.17 26.58 -1.81
N THR A 420 1.75 25.41 -2.06
CA THR A 420 2.65 24.79 -1.08
C THR A 420 4.05 25.37 -1.21
N TYR A 421 4.64 25.72 -0.06
CA TYR A 421 6.05 26.04 0.03
C TYR A 421 6.90 24.80 -0.18
N LYS A 422 7.76 24.86 -1.19
CA LYS A 422 8.63 23.76 -1.62
C LYS A 422 10.03 23.99 -1.09
N THR A 423 10.52 23.08 -0.25
CA THR A 423 11.90 23.11 0.27
C THR A 423 12.60 21.78 0.04
N LYS A 424 13.91 21.80 -0.22
CA LYS A 424 14.73 20.59 -0.24
C LYS A 424 15.11 20.20 1.17
N LEU A 425 14.74 18.99 1.58
CA LEU A 425 15.08 18.41 2.88
C LEU A 425 15.81 17.09 2.69
N HIS A 426 16.65 16.75 3.66
CA HIS A 426 17.32 15.47 3.73
C HIS A 426 16.46 14.50 4.55
N PHE A 427 16.26 13.31 4.02
CA PHE A 427 15.52 12.20 4.61
C PHE A 427 16.43 10.98 4.79
N ALA A 428 16.05 10.08 5.70
CA ALA A 428 16.77 8.83 5.90
C ALA A 428 16.77 7.98 4.60
N ASN A 429 17.85 7.23 4.38
CA ASN A 429 17.97 6.35 3.22
C ASN A 429 16.82 5.32 3.17
N PRO A 430 16.33 4.97 1.96
CA PRO A 430 16.91 5.28 0.65
C PRO A 430 16.45 6.63 0.05
N ALA A 431 15.67 7.43 0.78
CA ALA A 431 15.08 8.64 0.23
C ALA A 431 16.15 9.72 -0.04
N GLY A 432 17.04 10.00 0.92
CA GLY A 432 18.08 11.01 0.71
C GLY A 432 17.50 12.42 0.57
N GLU A 433 18.03 13.26 -0.33
CA GLU A 433 17.51 14.61 -0.54
C GLU A 433 16.24 14.61 -1.42
N HIS A 434 15.15 15.18 -0.90
CA HIS A 434 13.89 15.33 -1.63
C HIS A 434 13.23 16.68 -1.38
N THR A 435 12.41 17.12 -2.33
CA THR A 435 11.51 18.25 -2.14
C THR A 435 10.35 17.85 -1.23
N GLN A 436 10.20 18.58 -0.12
CA GLN A 436 9.05 18.51 0.78
C GLN A 436 8.17 19.75 0.55
N GLU A 437 6.88 19.51 0.43
CA GLU A 437 5.87 20.56 0.41
C GLU A 437 5.36 20.83 1.84
N VAL A 438 5.09 22.09 2.14
CA VAL A 438 4.51 22.56 3.42
C VAL A 438 3.45 23.60 3.08
N LEU A 439 2.27 23.50 3.69
CA LEU A 439 1.26 24.55 3.60
C LEU A 439 1.52 25.57 4.72
N LEU A 440 2.07 26.73 4.36
CA LEU A 440 2.53 27.72 5.33
C LEU A 440 1.33 28.39 6.01
N PRO A 441 1.26 28.39 7.36
CA PRO A 441 0.20 29.05 8.09
C PRO A 441 -0.10 30.50 7.67
N HIS A 442 0.92 31.33 7.42
CA HIS A 442 0.69 32.75 7.06
C HIS A 442 0.12 32.91 5.64
N GLU A 443 0.61 32.16 4.66
CA GLU A 443 0.05 32.16 3.31
C GLU A 443 -1.38 31.59 3.29
N LEU A 444 -1.64 30.51 4.03
CA LEU A 444 -2.98 29.94 4.14
C LEU A 444 -3.95 30.93 4.78
N PHE A 445 -3.52 31.61 5.85
CA PHE A 445 -4.30 32.63 6.53
C PHE A 445 -4.67 33.79 5.60
N ALA A 446 -3.69 34.32 4.86
CA ALA A 446 -3.91 35.41 3.90
C ALA A 446 -4.84 34.98 2.76
N SER A 447 -4.60 33.79 2.18
CA SER A 447 -5.43 33.21 1.11
C SER A 447 -6.88 33.02 1.54
N MET A 448 -7.12 32.56 2.78
CA MET A 448 -8.48 32.46 3.33
C MET A 448 -9.14 33.84 3.41
N PHE A 449 -8.44 34.87 3.86
CA PHE A 449 -9.00 36.21 3.95
C PHE A 449 -9.31 36.81 2.57
N GLU A 450 -8.38 36.69 1.62
CA GLU A 450 -8.47 37.28 0.27
C GLU A 450 -9.54 36.61 -0.60
N HIS A 451 -9.66 35.29 -0.52
CA HIS A 451 -10.48 34.52 -1.47
C HIS A 451 -11.72 33.89 -0.84
N GLU A 452 -11.75 33.76 0.49
CA GLU A 452 -12.75 32.99 1.24
C GLU A 452 -13.16 33.72 2.52
N ASN A 453 -13.34 35.04 2.40
CA ASN A 453 -13.53 35.97 3.52
C ASN A 453 -14.58 35.49 4.55
N GLU A 454 -15.70 34.96 4.07
CA GLU A 454 -16.74 34.42 4.95
C GLU A 454 -16.27 33.19 5.74
N ALA A 455 -15.62 32.23 5.08
CA ALA A 455 -15.04 31.06 5.74
C ALA A 455 -13.93 31.47 6.72
N PHE A 456 -13.16 32.50 6.40
CA PHE A 456 -12.16 33.08 7.28
C PHE A 456 -12.77 33.63 8.58
N PHE A 457 -13.80 34.47 8.50
CA PHE A 457 -14.45 34.99 9.71
C PHE A 457 -15.20 33.90 10.48
N ARG A 458 -15.81 32.95 9.79
CA ARG A 458 -16.53 31.83 10.40
C ARG A 458 -15.61 30.86 11.16
N ASN A 459 -14.48 30.49 10.54
CA ASN A 459 -13.63 29.39 11.00
C ASN A 459 -12.34 29.87 11.70
N VAL A 460 -11.88 31.10 11.45
CA VAL A 460 -10.59 31.62 11.91
C VAL A 460 -10.76 32.85 12.81
N ALA A 461 -11.21 33.98 12.28
CA ALA A 461 -11.11 35.25 12.99
C ALA A 461 -12.25 35.53 13.97
N SER A 462 -13.46 35.04 13.69
CA SER A 462 -14.71 35.43 14.36
C SER A 462 -14.96 36.95 14.32
N ASP A 463 -15.96 37.43 15.07
CA ASP A 463 -16.21 38.87 15.25
C ASP A 463 -15.31 39.47 16.35
N GLU A 464 -15.14 40.81 16.35
CA GLU A 464 -14.32 41.53 17.34
C GLU A 464 -14.82 41.32 18.78
N GLY A 465 -16.13 41.25 18.97
CA GLY A 465 -16.74 41.01 20.27
C GLY A 465 -16.32 39.66 20.84
N THR A 466 -16.33 38.61 20.01
CA THR A 466 -15.86 37.27 20.38
C THR A 466 -14.36 37.27 20.70
N ARG A 467 -13.51 37.92 19.90
CA ARG A 467 -12.07 38.07 20.17
C ARG A 467 -11.80 38.75 21.51
N THR A 468 -12.47 39.88 21.73
CA THR A 468 -12.31 40.69 22.94
C THR A 468 -12.73 39.91 24.18
N LYS A 469 -13.90 39.26 24.13
CA LYS A 469 -14.39 38.39 25.22
C LYS A 469 -13.41 37.25 25.54
N PHE A 470 -12.78 36.64 24.54
CA PHE A 470 -11.79 35.59 24.76
C PHE A 470 -10.59 36.11 25.57
N TRP A 471 -9.97 37.20 25.11
CA TRP A 471 -8.77 37.74 25.77
C TRP A 471 -9.08 38.39 27.11
N ASP A 472 -10.25 39.02 27.26
CA ASP A 472 -10.70 39.55 28.54
C ASP A 472 -10.87 38.43 29.58
N ARG A 473 -11.40 37.26 29.17
CA ARG A 473 -11.47 36.09 30.07
C ARG A 473 -10.09 35.57 30.46
N MET A 474 -9.15 35.49 29.51
CA MET A 474 -7.77 35.10 29.79
C MET A 474 -7.11 36.05 30.81
N ARG A 475 -7.38 37.35 30.66
CA ARG A 475 -6.88 38.41 31.54
C ARG A 475 -7.55 38.40 32.92
N SER A 476 -8.89 38.30 32.97
CA SER A 476 -9.67 38.50 34.20
C SER A 476 -9.50 37.37 35.21
N HIS A 477 -9.23 36.14 34.75
CA HIS A 477 -9.11 34.97 35.62
C HIS A 477 -7.68 34.71 36.10
N SER A 478 -6.75 35.65 35.89
CA SER A 478 -5.32 35.46 36.16
C SER A 478 -4.81 34.12 35.59
N HIS A 479 -5.24 33.80 34.37
CA HIS A 479 -4.90 32.53 33.75
C HIS A 479 -3.36 32.42 33.67
N PRO A 480 -2.71 31.32 34.09
CA PRO A 480 -1.25 31.23 34.14
C PRO A 480 -0.57 31.51 32.79
N ALA A 481 -1.21 31.16 31.67
CA ALA A 481 -0.72 31.48 30.33
C ALA A 481 -0.77 32.98 29.97
N TRP A 482 -1.48 33.80 30.74
CA TRP A 482 -1.53 35.26 30.57
C TRP A 482 -0.39 35.97 31.32
N GLU A 483 0.25 35.32 32.28
CA GLU A 483 1.37 35.88 33.03
C GLU A 483 2.55 36.17 32.09
N ASN A 484 2.98 37.44 32.03
CA ASN A 484 4.02 37.93 31.10
C ASN A 484 3.71 37.65 29.61
N HIS A 485 2.44 37.52 29.25
CA HIS A 485 2.06 37.19 27.88
C HIS A 485 2.42 38.34 26.91
N PRO A 486 2.99 38.05 25.72
CA PRO A 486 3.41 39.10 24.77
C PRO A 486 2.29 40.04 24.29
N LEU A 487 1.02 39.64 24.45
CA LEU A 487 -0.13 40.49 24.12
C LEU A 487 -0.46 41.55 25.18
N LEU A 488 0.21 41.57 26.33
CA LEU A 488 0.02 42.63 27.34
C LEU A 488 0.25 44.04 26.77
N HIS A 489 1.11 44.15 25.75
CA HIS A 489 1.49 45.40 25.11
C HIS A 489 0.95 45.54 23.67
N ARG A 490 0.00 44.70 23.25
CA ARG A 490 -0.57 44.73 21.89
C ARG A 490 -2.10 44.87 21.92
N ASN A 491 -2.67 45.30 20.81
CA ASN A 491 -4.12 45.43 20.67
C ASN A 491 -4.78 44.04 20.58
N ILE A 492 -5.37 43.59 21.70
CA ILE A 492 -6.04 42.28 21.81
C ILE A 492 -7.27 42.13 20.90
N LYS A 493 -7.91 43.24 20.48
CA LYS A 493 -9.08 43.22 19.59
C LYS A 493 -8.75 42.65 18.21
N LYS A 494 -7.49 42.73 17.81
CA LYS A 494 -6.96 42.19 16.54
C LYS A 494 -6.28 40.84 16.69
N ALA A 495 -6.07 40.37 17.93
CA ALA A 495 -5.35 39.14 18.17
C ALA A 495 -6.27 37.92 17.99
N ILE A 496 -5.92 37.02 17.07
CA ILE A 496 -6.62 35.75 16.88
C ILE A 496 -5.84 34.68 17.65
N PRO A 497 -6.42 34.08 18.71
CA PRO A 497 -5.81 32.97 19.40
C PRO A 497 -5.86 31.71 18.52
N ILE A 498 -4.70 31.10 18.30
CA ILE A 498 -4.57 29.85 17.57
C ILE A 498 -3.96 28.76 18.47
N SER A 499 -4.31 27.52 18.22
CA SER A 499 -3.63 26.34 18.76
C SER A 499 -2.79 25.69 17.67
N VAL A 500 -1.63 25.14 18.05
CA VAL A 500 -0.80 24.30 17.19
C VAL A 500 -0.79 22.91 17.77
N HIS A 501 -1.11 21.92 16.94
CA HIS A 501 -1.21 20.52 17.33
C HIS A 501 -0.29 19.67 16.46
N GLY A 502 0.55 18.87 17.11
CA GLY A 502 1.41 17.90 16.46
C GLY A 502 1.18 16.51 17.05
N ASP A 503 0.97 15.50 16.21
CA ASP A 503 0.65 14.15 16.66
C ASP A 503 1.16 13.06 15.70
N GLU A 504 1.29 11.85 16.21
CA GLU A 504 1.70 10.67 15.46
C GLU A 504 0.50 9.78 15.12
N VAL A 505 0.25 9.61 13.82
CA VAL A 505 -0.91 8.86 13.35
C VAL A 505 -0.47 7.59 12.63
N PRO A 506 -0.99 6.40 12.99
CA PRO A 506 -0.67 5.18 12.27
C PRO A 506 -1.26 5.22 10.86
N ILE A 507 -0.42 5.12 9.83
CA ILE A 507 -0.80 5.20 8.41
C ILE A 507 -0.74 3.86 7.68
N ALA A 508 -0.07 2.86 8.25
CA ALA A 508 -0.08 1.48 7.76
C ALA A 508 0.14 0.53 8.94
N GLY A 509 -0.47 -0.66 8.92
CA GLY A 509 -0.31 -1.63 10.00
C GLY A 509 -0.96 -1.18 11.32
N ILE A 510 -2.16 -0.61 11.25
CA ILE A 510 -2.91 -0.13 12.43
C ILE A 510 -3.05 -1.27 13.45
N GLY A 511 -2.69 -1.01 14.70
CA GLY A 511 -2.68 -2.00 15.78
C GLY A 511 -1.60 -3.09 15.66
N LYS A 512 -0.61 -2.93 14.77
CA LYS A 512 0.51 -3.86 14.60
C LYS A 512 1.82 -3.24 15.08
N GLN A 513 2.73 -4.08 15.59
CA GLN A 513 4.08 -3.66 15.99
C GLN A 513 4.89 -3.05 14.82
N TRP A 514 4.58 -3.44 13.58
CA TRP A 514 5.20 -2.91 12.37
C TRP A 514 4.50 -1.66 11.83
N SER A 515 3.62 -1.03 12.62
CA SER A 515 2.90 0.18 12.22
C SER A 515 3.86 1.24 11.69
N LYS A 516 3.51 1.83 10.55
CA LYS A 516 4.19 3.03 10.05
C LYS A 516 3.38 4.22 10.54
N LYS A 517 4.05 5.20 11.12
CA LYS A 517 3.42 6.41 11.62
C LYS A 517 3.76 7.61 10.75
N LEU A 518 2.83 8.55 10.69
CA LEU A 518 3.00 9.87 10.14
C LEU A 518 2.92 10.87 11.28
N VAL A 519 4.02 11.59 11.53
CA VAL A 519 3.98 12.80 12.34
C VAL A 519 3.28 13.85 11.52
N ASN A 520 2.20 14.42 12.03
CA ASN A 520 1.47 15.50 11.38
C ASN A 520 1.52 16.75 12.26
N VAL A 521 1.48 17.92 11.62
CA VAL A 521 1.31 19.20 12.32
C VAL A 521 0.17 19.96 11.68
N SER A 522 -0.69 20.50 12.53
CA SER A 522 -1.85 21.30 12.18
C SER A 522 -1.95 22.50 13.11
N TRP A 523 -2.75 23.47 12.72
CA TRP A 523 -3.15 24.57 13.59
C TRP A 523 -4.65 24.80 13.49
N ALA A 524 -5.24 25.39 14.52
CA ALA A 524 -6.67 25.71 14.54
C ALA A 524 -6.88 27.07 15.20
N SER A 525 -7.95 27.78 14.83
CA SER A 525 -8.39 28.92 15.61
C SER A 525 -9.13 28.46 16.86
N LEU A 526 -8.89 29.13 17.99
CA LEU A 526 -9.66 28.93 19.22
C LEU A 526 -10.98 29.71 19.21
N LEU A 527 -11.29 30.45 18.13
CA LEU A 527 -12.52 31.23 17.98
C LEU A 527 -13.47 30.69 16.91
N GLY A 528 -13.10 29.61 16.23
CA GLY A 528 -13.94 28.99 15.22
C GLY A 528 -15.23 28.48 15.85
N LYS A 529 -16.38 28.84 15.25
CA LYS A 529 -17.72 28.48 15.76
C LYS A 529 -18.27 27.17 15.16
N THR A 530 -17.53 26.56 14.24
CA THR A 530 -17.94 25.36 13.51
C THR A 530 -17.31 24.11 14.10
N GLU A 531 -17.69 22.96 13.56
CA GLU A 531 -17.03 21.68 13.85
C GLU A 531 -15.51 21.78 13.70
N THR A 532 -14.78 21.03 14.53
CA THR A 532 -13.32 20.85 14.49
C THR A 532 -12.80 20.61 13.08
N LYS A 533 -13.59 19.89 12.27
CA LYS A 533 -13.26 19.56 10.88
C LYS A 533 -13.05 20.79 10.00
N SER A 534 -13.71 21.90 10.31
CA SER A 534 -13.67 23.14 9.52
C SER A 534 -12.71 24.18 10.11
N THR A 535 -12.32 24.02 11.38
CA THR A 535 -11.45 24.97 12.10
C THR A 535 -10.00 24.51 12.19
N GLN A 536 -9.70 23.24 11.85
CA GLN A 536 -8.35 22.68 11.90
C GLN A 536 -7.69 22.55 10.52
N PHE A 537 -6.54 23.20 10.39
CA PHE A 537 -5.78 23.35 9.16
C PHE A 537 -4.50 22.52 9.21
N TRP A 538 -4.36 21.54 8.31
CA TRP A 538 -3.19 20.67 8.23
C TRP A 538 -2.05 21.35 7.45
N SER A 539 -0.89 21.53 8.09
CA SER A 539 0.26 22.24 7.50
C SER A 539 1.32 21.31 6.92
N MET A 540 1.63 20.20 7.59
CA MET A 540 2.69 19.29 7.15
C MET A 540 2.55 17.86 7.70
N GLY A 541 3.22 16.92 7.03
CA GLY A 541 3.43 15.56 7.52
C GLY A 541 4.87 15.09 7.33
N LEU A 542 5.29 14.13 8.15
CA LEU A 542 6.57 13.43 8.02
C LEU A 542 6.36 11.96 8.38
N VAL A 543 6.74 11.04 7.48
CA VAL A 543 6.74 9.62 7.82
C VAL A 543 7.89 9.37 8.79
N GLU A 544 7.58 8.90 10.00
CA GLU A 544 8.53 8.83 11.13
C GLU A 544 9.84 8.10 10.74
N LYS A 545 9.72 7.01 9.97
CA LYS A 545 10.88 6.22 9.51
C LYS A 545 11.79 6.93 8.51
N THR A 546 11.36 8.07 7.96
CA THR A 546 12.14 8.88 7.02
C THR A 546 12.85 10.05 7.69
N ASP A 547 12.65 10.26 8.98
CA ASP A 547 13.29 11.33 9.74
C ASP A 547 14.78 11.07 9.96
N VAL A 548 15.61 12.05 9.61
CA VAL A 548 17.00 12.14 10.04
C VAL A 548 17.01 12.79 11.43
N LYS A 549 17.36 12.02 12.47
CA LYS A 549 17.22 12.52 13.87
C LYS A 549 18.26 13.55 14.28
N ASN A 550 19.46 13.52 13.69
CA ASN A 550 20.64 14.24 14.20
C ASN A 550 21.36 15.05 13.12
N GLY A 551 22.11 16.07 13.57
CA GLY A 551 22.97 16.89 12.72
C GLY A 551 22.25 18.10 12.09
N PRO A 552 22.95 18.83 11.19
CA PRO A 552 22.38 19.98 10.49
C PRO A 552 21.23 19.59 9.55
N TYR A 553 21.22 18.33 9.13
CA TYR A 553 20.23 17.73 8.23
C TYR A 553 19.04 17.12 8.97
N ALA A 554 18.88 17.37 10.27
CA ALA A 554 17.78 16.78 11.03
C ALA A 554 16.43 17.20 10.43
N THR A 555 15.65 16.25 9.90
CA THR A 555 14.51 16.54 9.01
C THR A 555 13.44 17.29 9.78
N MET A 556 13.01 16.75 10.92
CA MET A 556 12.00 17.36 11.78
C MET A 556 12.42 18.74 12.28
N ARG A 557 13.70 18.94 12.63
CA ARG A 557 14.21 20.25 13.07
C ARG A 557 14.07 21.30 11.96
N ASN A 558 14.38 20.95 10.72
CA ASN A 558 14.25 21.88 9.60
C ASN A 558 12.78 22.17 9.27
N LEU A 559 11.89 21.19 9.41
CA LEU A 559 10.44 21.42 9.29
C LEU A 559 9.91 22.39 10.35
N TRP A 560 10.30 22.23 11.62
CA TRP A 560 9.92 23.17 12.67
C TRP A 560 10.47 24.57 12.45
N LYS A 561 11.67 24.72 11.87
CA LYS A 561 12.20 26.04 11.49
C LYS A 561 11.30 26.74 10.46
N ILE A 562 10.78 25.99 9.48
CA ILE A 562 9.85 26.51 8.47
C ILE A 562 8.54 26.95 9.11
N LEU A 563 7.96 26.10 9.97
CA LEU A 563 6.71 26.45 10.66
C LEU A 563 6.88 27.63 11.61
N ALA A 564 7.97 27.66 12.40
CA ALA A 564 8.27 28.77 13.30
C ALA A 564 8.41 30.08 12.51
N TRP A 565 9.18 30.09 11.42
CA TRP A 565 9.28 31.22 10.51
C TRP A 565 7.91 31.70 10.01
N SER A 566 7.07 30.77 9.57
CA SER A 566 5.71 31.10 9.12
C SER A 566 4.83 31.68 10.23
N PHE A 567 4.87 31.13 11.45
CA PHE A 567 4.10 31.65 12.56
C PHE A 567 4.64 32.99 13.07
N THR A 568 5.95 33.24 12.96
CA THR A 568 6.55 34.55 13.25
C THR A 568 6.04 35.60 12.27
N ALA A 569 5.94 35.28 10.97
CA ALA A 569 5.30 36.17 10.00
C ALA A 569 3.83 36.45 10.39
N LEU A 570 3.06 35.41 10.71
CA LEU A 570 1.67 35.57 11.17
C LEU A 570 1.57 36.45 12.43
N TRP A 571 2.49 36.30 13.37
CA TRP A 571 2.56 37.10 14.59
C TRP A 571 2.97 38.56 14.34
N SER A 572 3.86 38.82 13.39
CA SER A 572 4.23 40.19 13.03
C SER A 572 3.09 40.88 12.27
N GLY A 573 2.27 40.11 11.55
CA GLY A 573 1.25 40.64 10.65
C GLY A 573 1.85 41.20 9.36
N LEU A 574 3.11 40.88 9.07
CA LEU A 574 3.85 41.32 7.88
C LEU A 574 4.29 40.12 7.06
N TRP A 575 4.24 40.26 5.74
CA TRP A 575 4.85 39.28 4.84
C TRP A 575 6.37 39.21 5.06
N PRO A 576 6.95 38.00 5.16
CA PRO A 576 8.36 37.85 5.50
C PRO A 576 9.28 38.30 4.34
N LEU A 577 10.33 39.06 4.66
CA LEU A 577 11.34 39.52 3.67
C LEU A 577 12.30 38.40 3.23
N THR A 578 12.49 37.40 4.09
CA THR A 578 13.42 36.29 3.86
C THR A 578 12.72 34.97 4.16
N ASP A 579 13.20 33.89 3.53
CA ASP A 579 12.81 32.53 3.88
C ASP A 579 13.31 32.12 5.28
N HIS A 580 12.92 30.91 5.72
CA HIS A 580 13.37 30.30 6.98
C HIS A 580 14.89 30.08 7.11
N LYS A 581 15.67 30.32 6.05
CA LYS A 581 17.14 30.23 6.03
C LYS A 581 17.81 31.62 5.97
N GLY A 582 17.02 32.70 5.91
CA GLY A 582 17.52 34.07 5.79
C GLY A 582 17.84 34.51 4.36
N ASN A 583 17.47 33.71 3.34
CA ASN A 583 17.61 34.14 1.95
C ASN A 583 16.44 35.05 1.58
N ARG A 584 16.68 36.12 0.80
CA ARG A 584 15.58 36.92 0.24
C ARG A 584 14.64 36.02 -0.58
N LEU A 585 13.34 36.21 -0.40
CA LEU A 585 12.35 35.57 -1.26
C LEU A 585 12.54 36.12 -2.68
N GLY A 586 12.48 35.25 -3.70
CA GLY A 586 12.63 35.67 -5.10
C GLY A 586 11.47 36.52 -5.60
N LEU A 587 11.53 36.97 -6.87
CA LEU A 587 10.60 37.93 -7.51
C LEU A 587 9.10 37.78 -7.15
N HIS A 588 8.56 36.56 -7.03
CA HIS A 588 7.15 36.36 -6.65
C HIS A 588 6.82 36.66 -5.18
N GLY A 589 7.81 36.62 -4.28
CA GLY A 589 7.66 37.06 -2.89
C GLY A 589 7.97 38.55 -2.72
N GLU A 590 8.81 39.14 -3.59
CA GLU A 590 9.22 40.54 -3.48
C GLU A 590 8.05 41.53 -3.60
N GLU A 591 7.01 41.20 -4.38
CA GLU A 591 5.83 42.06 -4.57
C GLU A 591 5.01 42.29 -3.31
N ARG A 592 5.11 41.40 -2.30
CA ARG A 592 4.38 41.52 -1.03
C ARG A 592 5.31 41.72 0.17
N CYS A 593 6.62 41.67 -0.03
CA CYS A 593 7.62 41.62 1.03
C CYS A 593 7.60 42.86 1.92
N GLY A 594 7.32 42.67 3.23
CA GLY A 594 7.25 43.77 4.19
C GLY A 594 5.89 44.47 4.24
N ASP A 595 4.98 44.17 3.31
CA ASP A 595 3.62 44.67 3.36
C ASP A 595 2.83 44.01 4.50
N GLN A 596 1.83 44.75 4.98
CA GLN A 596 0.90 44.24 5.98
C GLN A 596 0.05 43.11 5.37
N MET A 597 -0.05 41.99 6.08
CA MET A 597 -0.80 40.85 5.58
C MET A 597 -2.30 41.14 5.49
N PRO A 598 -2.97 40.71 4.41
CA PRO A 598 -4.42 40.72 4.29
C PRO A 598 -5.08 40.08 5.51
N GLY A 599 -6.14 40.71 6.02
CA GLY A 599 -6.82 40.32 7.25
C GLY A 599 -6.30 41.02 8.50
N MET A 600 -5.09 41.59 8.47
CA MET A 600 -4.64 42.53 9.50
C MET A 600 -5.12 43.96 9.20
N LEU A 601 -5.24 44.33 7.92
CA LEU A 601 -5.78 45.61 7.43
C LEU A 601 -7.32 45.68 7.48
N GLY A 602 -8.01 44.59 7.12
CA GLY A 602 -9.48 44.54 7.13
C GLY A 602 -10.10 44.58 8.54
N LEU A 603 -9.27 44.45 9.58
CA LEU A 603 -9.69 44.73 10.96
C LEU A 603 -9.76 46.23 11.26
N ASP A 604 -9.15 47.07 10.42
CA ASP A 604 -9.20 48.54 10.47
C ASP A 604 -10.20 49.12 9.44
N GLU A 605 -10.14 48.67 8.19
CA GLU A 605 -10.89 49.30 7.07
C GLU A 605 -12.39 48.96 7.01
N VAL A 606 -12.87 47.95 7.72
CA VAL A 606 -14.33 47.75 7.87
C VAL A 606 -14.93 48.80 8.85
N MET A 607 -14.12 49.65 9.49
CA MET A 607 -14.58 50.47 10.61
C MET A 607 -14.06 51.93 10.71
N ASN A 608 -13.22 52.47 9.82
CA ASN A 608 -13.11 53.94 9.60
C ASN A 608 -12.01 54.35 8.61
N GLU A 609 -12.28 55.41 7.84
CA GLU A 609 -11.30 56.23 7.13
C GLU A 609 -10.41 56.98 8.14
N GLY A 610 -9.10 56.70 8.16
CA GLY A 610 -8.12 57.44 8.95
C GLY A 610 -6.73 56.81 8.89
N SER A 611 -5.77 57.51 8.28
CA SER A 611 -4.42 56.99 7.93
C SER A 611 -3.55 56.67 9.15
N PRO A 612 -2.62 55.70 9.03
CA PRO A 612 -1.49 55.59 9.95
C PRO A 612 -0.12 55.65 9.24
N GLU A 613 0.70 56.63 9.61
CA GLU A 613 2.16 56.54 9.53
C GLU A 613 2.74 56.33 10.94
N ASP A 614 3.90 55.67 10.97
CA ASP A 614 4.80 55.43 12.10
C ASP A 614 4.40 54.38 13.15
N ASN A 615 4.94 53.15 12.98
CA ASN A 615 5.56 52.36 14.05
C ASN A 615 6.22 51.08 13.49
N LEU A 616 7.46 51.18 13.02
CA LEU A 616 8.33 50.02 12.78
C LEU A 616 9.18 49.75 14.02
N VAL A 617 8.86 48.69 14.77
CA VAL A 617 9.68 48.18 15.87
C VAL A 617 10.61 47.09 15.33
N GLN A 618 11.93 47.31 15.42
CA GLN A 618 12.94 46.28 15.16
C GLN A 618 12.86 45.18 16.23
N ILE A 619 12.69 43.93 15.80
CA ILE A 619 12.74 42.75 16.68
C ILE A 619 14.08 42.05 16.43
N ASP A 620 15.09 42.41 17.22
CA ASP A 620 16.34 41.65 17.34
C ASP A 620 16.30 40.85 18.64
N GLU A 621 16.11 39.52 18.54
CA GLU A 621 16.75 38.46 19.34
C GLU A 621 15.97 37.12 19.24
N PRO A 622 16.65 35.96 19.06
CA PRO A 622 15.99 34.66 19.04
C PRO A 622 15.68 34.16 20.47
N PHE A 623 14.40 33.83 20.69
CA PHE A 623 13.86 33.20 21.90
C PHE A 623 14.72 32.01 22.39
N ASN A 624 15.35 32.15 23.57
CA ASN A 624 15.96 31.05 24.31
C ASN A 624 15.05 30.58 25.47
N HIS A 625 15.13 29.27 25.72
CA HIS A 625 14.34 28.42 26.61
C HIS A 625 13.71 29.03 27.89
N VAL A 626 12.37 28.98 27.97
CA VAL A 626 11.65 28.88 29.25
C VAL A 626 11.53 27.40 29.63
N ARG A 627 12.27 26.98 30.65
CA ARG A 627 12.24 25.64 31.22
C ARG A 627 11.28 25.66 32.41
N THR A 628 10.04 25.19 32.24
CA THR A 628 9.09 25.04 33.35
C THR A 628 9.54 23.90 34.27
N LYS A 629 9.75 24.22 35.56
CA LYS A 629 10.03 23.23 36.61
C LYS A 629 8.72 22.54 37.00
N ASN A 630 8.71 21.21 36.95
CA ASN A 630 7.65 20.38 37.52
C ASN A 630 7.58 20.60 39.05
N ARG A 631 6.52 21.25 39.52
CA ARG A 631 6.17 21.34 40.94
C ARG A 631 5.07 20.32 41.23
N LYS A 632 5.35 19.35 42.11
CA LYS A 632 4.33 18.46 42.68
C LYS A 632 3.39 19.30 43.55
N LEU A 633 2.10 19.32 43.21
CA LEU A 633 1.04 19.82 44.08
C LEU A 633 0.29 18.62 44.66
N THR A 634 0.25 18.57 45.98
CA THR A 634 -0.55 17.65 46.80
C THR A 634 -1.99 18.15 46.84
N GLU A 635 -2.93 17.32 46.43
CA GLU A 635 -4.37 17.62 46.42
C GLU A 635 -4.94 17.74 47.84
N THR A 636 -5.66 18.84 48.08
CA THR A 636 -6.62 18.97 49.18
C THR A 636 -8.01 18.99 48.56
N LYS A 637 -8.88 18.07 48.97
CA LYS A 637 -10.26 17.96 48.48
C LYS A 637 -11.10 19.14 49.00
N GLY A 638 -11.49 20.02 48.08
CA GLY A 638 -12.49 21.07 48.31
C GLY A 638 -13.50 21.05 47.18
N GLN A 639 -14.73 20.67 47.50
CA GLN A 639 -15.86 20.52 46.61
C GLN A 639 -16.40 21.91 46.23
N THR A 640 -16.19 22.34 44.98
CA THR A 640 -16.94 23.45 44.37
C THR A 640 -17.38 23.03 42.97
N SER A 641 -18.68 23.15 42.73
CA SER A 641 -19.39 22.76 41.52
C SER A 641 -19.49 23.95 40.58
N MET A 642 -18.72 23.93 39.50
CA MET A 642 -19.09 24.43 38.17
C MET A 642 -18.17 23.71 37.17
N GLU A 643 -18.75 23.27 36.06
CA GLU A 643 -18.14 22.38 35.07
C GLU A 643 -16.92 23.02 34.39
N ASP A 644 -15.72 22.69 34.88
CA ASP A 644 -14.48 22.81 34.12
C ASP A 644 -14.45 21.70 33.06
N GLU A 645 -15.18 21.89 31.95
CA GLU A 645 -14.99 21.06 30.76
C GLU A 645 -13.60 21.33 30.19
N VAL A 646 -12.66 20.44 30.48
CA VAL A 646 -11.37 20.38 29.82
C VAL A 646 -11.59 19.90 28.38
N TRP A 647 -11.56 20.84 27.43
CA TRP A 647 -11.63 20.57 26.00
C TRP A 647 -10.38 19.80 25.52
N ALA A 648 -10.42 18.47 25.60
CA ALA A 648 -9.32 17.60 25.16
C ALA A 648 -9.82 16.42 24.30
N PHE A 649 -10.56 16.68 23.22
CA PHE A 649 -10.92 15.66 22.22
C PHE A 649 -10.83 16.12 20.75
N VAL A 650 -10.06 17.19 20.46
CA VAL A 650 -9.94 17.78 19.11
C VAL A 650 -9.09 16.93 18.15
N GLY A 651 -8.37 15.91 18.64
CA GLY A 651 -7.42 15.12 17.84
C GLY A 651 -8.04 14.05 16.93
N GLU A 652 -9.09 13.35 17.36
CA GLU A 652 -9.51 12.09 16.73
C GLU A 652 -9.99 12.26 15.27
N ASP A 653 -10.74 13.33 14.99
CA ASP A 653 -11.20 13.65 13.64
C ASP A 653 -10.05 13.94 12.67
N LEU A 654 -9.02 14.67 13.12
CA LEU A 654 -7.84 14.93 12.31
C LEU A 654 -7.07 13.63 12.05
N GLN A 655 -6.89 12.79 13.06
CA GLN A 655 -6.23 11.51 12.90
C GLN A 655 -6.94 10.68 11.81
N GLN A 656 -8.28 10.62 11.83
CA GLN A 656 -9.04 9.91 10.80
C GLN A 656 -8.89 10.53 9.40
N LYS A 657 -8.91 11.86 9.28
CA LYS A 657 -8.66 12.55 8.00
C LYS A 657 -7.28 12.24 7.45
N VAL A 658 -6.26 12.36 8.29
CA VAL A 658 -4.86 12.07 7.95
C VAL A 658 -4.71 10.61 7.55
N GLN A 659 -5.34 9.67 8.26
CA GLN A 659 -5.35 8.24 7.91
C GLN A 659 -5.99 7.98 6.55
N ARG A 660 -7.16 8.58 6.27
CA ARG A 660 -7.83 8.45 4.95
C ARG A 660 -6.99 9.05 3.83
N LEU A 661 -6.46 10.26 4.03
CA LEU A 661 -5.56 10.89 3.07
C LEU A 661 -4.30 10.04 2.82
N ALA A 662 -3.72 9.50 3.88
CA ALA A 662 -2.54 8.65 3.82
C ALA A 662 -2.83 7.33 3.11
N SER A 663 -3.92 6.64 3.43
CA SER A 663 -4.28 5.36 2.79
C SER A 663 -4.47 5.49 1.28
N MET A 664 -5.05 6.61 0.83
CA MET A 664 -5.20 6.92 -0.59
C MET A 664 -3.88 7.35 -1.26
N SER A 665 -2.90 7.85 -0.51
CA SER A 665 -1.69 8.50 -1.06
C SER A 665 -0.43 7.63 -0.95
N LEU A 666 -0.39 6.65 -0.04
CA LEU A 666 0.77 5.81 0.20
C LEU A 666 0.94 4.65 -0.79
N LYS A 667 -0.10 4.27 -1.53
CA LYS A 667 0.00 3.19 -2.54
C LYS A 667 1.03 3.56 -3.61
N GLY A 668 2.17 2.86 -3.59
CA GLY A 668 3.27 3.00 -4.56
C GLY A 668 4.23 4.16 -4.31
N ASN A 669 4.12 4.89 -3.19
CA ASN A 669 4.89 6.11 -2.95
C ASN A 669 5.82 5.99 -1.74
N VAL A 670 7.01 6.57 -1.85
CA VAL A 670 7.97 6.72 -0.74
C VAL A 670 7.67 8.00 0.05
N GLY A 671 8.02 8.01 1.35
CA GLY A 671 7.54 8.96 2.37
C GLY A 671 7.25 10.39 1.90
N PRO A 672 8.26 11.16 1.43
CA PRO A 672 8.08 12.56 1.05
C PRO A 672 7.09 12.76 -0.11
N TYR A 673 7.12 11.89 -1.12
CA TYR A 673 6.21 11.96 -2.26
C TYR A 673 4.76 11.69 -1.83
N ALA A 674 4.55 10.76 -0.91
CA ALA A 674 3.22 10.49 -0.36
C ALA A 674 2.67 11.71 0.39
N VAL A 675 3.49 12.39 1.19
CA VAL A 675 3.09 13.62 1.91
C VAL A 675 2.76 14.76 0.94
N ASN A 676 3.60 15.00 -0.08
CA ASN A 676 3.32 16.05 -1.07
C ASN A 676 1.99 15.78 -1.79
N LYS A 677 1.74 14.51 -2.16
CA LYS A 677 0.46 14.10 -2.75
C LYS A 677 -0.72 14.32 -1.80
N MET A 678 -0.55 14.05 -0.51
CA MET A 678 -1.57 14.33 0.51
C MET A 678 -1.87 15.84 0.60
N LEU A 679 -0.84 16.71 0.62
CA LEU A 679 -1.03 18.15 0.71
C LEU A 679 -1.80 18.71 -0.49
N ARG A 680 -1.48 18.27 -1.71
CA ARG A 680 -2.23 18.71 -2.90
C ARG A 680 -3.70 18.29 -2.86
N ARG A 681 -3.99 17.08 -2.37
CA ARG A 681 -5.37 16.60 -2.16
C ARG A 681 -6.08 17.39 -1.07
N TYR A 682 -5.37 17.72 0.00
CA TYR A 682 -5.91 18.51 1.09
C TYR A 682 -6.25 19.93 0.64
N ARG A 683 -5.38 20.59 -0.14
CA ARG A 683 -5.67 21.88 -0.77
C ARG A 683 -6.92 21.84 -1.63
N LEU A 684 -7.04 20.83 -2.50
CA LEU A 684 -8.24 20.66 -3.31
C LEU A 684 -9.49 20.51 -2.43
N ALA A 685 -9.43 19.67 -1.41
CA ALA A 685 -10.56 19.45 -0.50
C ALA A 685 -10.97 20.73 0.25
N LEU A 686 -10.00 21.51 0.74
CA LEU A 686 -10.28 22.81 1.37
C LEU A 686 -10.97 23.77 0.40
N SER A 687 -10.47 23.89 -0.83
CA SER A 687 -11.07 24.76 -1.85
C SER A 687 -12.50 24.35 -2.19
N MET A 688 -12.81 23.05 -2.21
CA MET A 688 -14.18 22.56 -2.42
C MET A 688 -15.07 22.91 -1.22
N ILE A 689 -14.61 22.64 0.00
CA ILE A 689 -15.37 22.94 1.23
C ILE A 689 -15.71 24.43 1.31
N TRP A 690 -14.75 25.31 1.00
CA TRP A 690 -14.99 26.75 1.06
C TRP A 690 -15.94 27.23 -0.05
N ARG A 691 -15.83 26.66 -1.25
CA ARG A 691 -16.79 26.94 -2.33
C ARG A 691 -18.21 26.50 -1.98
N ASP A 692 -18.37 25.32 -1.38
CA ASP A 692 -19.68 24.82 -0.95
C ASP A 692 -20.28 25.69 0.18
N GLN A 693 -19.43 26.22 1.06
CA GLN A 693 -19.86 27.17 2.09
C GLN A 693 -20.38 28.47 1.48
N ARG A 694 -19.76 28.96 0.40
CA ARG A 694 -20.21 30.16 -0.34
C ARG A 694 -21.52 29.97 -1.08
N THR A 695 -21.80 28.77 -1.59
CA THR A 695 -23.06 28.52 -2.31
C THR A 695 -24.25 28.30 -1.38
N ASN A 696 -24.00 27.97 -0.11
CA ASN A 696 -25.04 27.71 0.89
C ASN A 696 -25.32 28.91 1.81
N ALA A 697 -24.45 29.93 1.80
CA ALA A 697 -24.68 31.22 2.45
C ALA A 697 -25.47 32.14 1.52
#